data_AF-A0A0W0G8V1-F1
#
_entry.id   AF-A0A0W0G8V1-F1
#
_cell.length_a   1.000
_cell.length_b   1.000
_cell.length_c   1.000
_cell.angle_alpha   90.00
_cell.angle_beta   90.00
_cell.angle_gamma   90.00
#
_symmetry.space_group_name_H-M   'P 1'
#
loop_
_entity.id
_entity.type
_entity.pdbx_description
1 polymer ?
#
loop_
_entity_poly.entity_id
_entity_poly.type
_entity_poly.pdbx_seq_one_letter_code
_entity_poly.pdbx_strand_id
1 'polypeptide(L)'
;MFNRSRGATIWGDAHNNVGRDQSHCNNAYEVHGNVIHNVYSGGISPNLDDPNTLRLLAEKAAPNACYDSEQRFPPPNCHPGTRAEILAKLSQWIEGERRSSRVFWLYGSAGVGKSAIAQNLAEKFTGRKIAASFFFSRSDTSRDKLEPFFWAGSLSRQFVPTPTFSIHLAKHSSKVESEAFQKLPNTVTIDGLDECVQHPSQERLLAIIRKPITSPTHTPWVFLIFSRPEPQIRCAFDHEDFDRVLMCLAITPSAEATRDIRKYMVDCFADLRKKHRALRYEGTSWPSEDAIDKLVDRADGQFIFASTVIKFVDTHDERPQDRLETILRIYVDHGVDSPYSDLDLLYHQILSACHQWEKVQRVLRLLVTPHKCPRNDSSWKNSWHSPAMVALQLHLKHGEVEAILSRLHSVLQIPEYNTDNIHITHASFTEFLSDPNCSGKYYTPEMSKLEYYDLVATLLLHTLSTMKVHYPLYQLQSEVTTAFPLWNSMLRDQDTDFGLMRYSCFSWDAYCIQIESPSAHLFAALSCFDPYSFLSTYIFFQGINLHSPFWRDTIKWAKSFGESTLQFVGAWEPFLWGGFCVAFPPKISKQLALEWTFHLEESFLNGYTYHVDTSRKIFLQRLYFVIVEVSTIISSWGGHTLLILPADSHMILPEGWHMTHITKHNEEVFHRVLNVMGQDDMELLLDDIQMDTCEILIRKLVREDDLAHLKSFLKERRKEVIPQANDWLYRPFSGEGALTV
;
A
#
# COMPACT_ATOMS: atom_id res chain seq x y z
N MET A 1 48.00 4.01 22.60
CA MET A 1 48.69 2.70 22.75
C MET A 1 47.82 1.87 23.68
N PHE A 2 47.20 0.75 23.36
CA PHE A 2 47.46 -0.29 22.37
C PHE A 2 46.17 -0.70 21.65
N ASN A 3 46.39 -1.07 20.41
CA ASN A 3 45.50 -1.68 19.44
C ASN A 3 45.24 -3.17 19.82
N ARG A 4 44.21 -3.76 19.19
CA ARG A 4 43.85 -5.21 19.07
C ARG A 4 42.69 -5.73 19.94
N SER A 5 41.49 -5.70 19.37
CA SER A 5 40.49 -6.76 19.56
C SER A 5 40.27 -7.48 18.23
N ARG A 6 40.58 -8.77 18.22
CA ARG A 6 40.43 -9.71 17.10
C ARG A 6 38.95 -9.84 16.71
N GLY A 7 38.69 -9.83 15.41
CA GLY A 7 37.39 -10.19 14.85
C GLY A 7 37.02 -11.64 15.14
N ALA A 8 35.73 -11.88 15.34
CA ALA A 8 35.14 -13.21 15.37
C ALA A 8 33.96 -13.21 14.40
N THR A 9 34.20 -13.78 13.22
CA THR A 9 33.22 -14.03 12.17
C THR A 9 32.40 -15.25 12.57
N ILE A 10 31.07 -15.15 12.56
CA ILE A 10 30.16 -16.29 12.75
C ILE A 10 29.55 -16.62 11.38
N TRP A 11 29.87 -17.81 10.87
CA TRP A 11 29.22 -18.41 9.70
C TRP A 11 27.97 -19.15 10.17
N GLY A 12 26.82 -18.83 9.59
CA GLY A 12 25.61 -19.65 9.70
C GLY A 12 25.51 -20.53 8.47
N ASP A 13 25.97 -21.78 8.56
CA ASP A 13 25.71 -22.81 7.55
C ASP A 13 24.23 -23.21 7.63
N ALA A 14 23.49 -22.94 6.56
CA ALA A 14 22.21 -23.58 6.28
C ALA A 14 22.44 -24.67 5.23
N HIS A 15 22.72 -25.90 5.69
CA HIS A 15 22.67 -27.07 4.83
C HIS A 15 21.21 -27.39 4.49
N ASN A 16 20.73 -26.92 3.35
CA ASN A 16 19.61 -27.55 2.63
C ASN A 16 20.19 -28.35 1.46
N ASN A 17 20.25 -29.68 1.64
CA ASN A 17 20.41 -30.60 0.53
C ASN A 17 19.07 -30.64 -0.24
N VAL A 18 19.11 -30.23 -1.52
CA VAL A 18 18.45 -30.83 -2.71
C VAL A 18 18.25 -29.73 -3.77
N GLY A 19 18.94 -29.88 -4.91
CA GLY A 19 18.50 -29.41 -6.24
C GLY A 19 18.72 -27.94 -6.60
N ARG A 20 19.70 -27.68 -7.48
CA ARG A 20 20.10 -26.37 -8.06
C ARG A 20 18.96 -25.67 -8.82
N ASP A 21 18.64 -24.43 -8.44
CA ASP A 21 18.98 -23.21 -9.20
C ASP A 21 18.74 -21.96 -8.31
N GLN A 22 19.82 -21.25 -7.99
CA GLN A 22 19.87 -20.17 -6.99
C GLN A 22 19.90 -18.78 -7.64
N SER A 23 18.96 -17.92 -7.23
CA SER A 23 19.22 -16.49 -7.02
C SER A 23 18.64 -16.11 -5.65
N HIS A 24 19.46 -16.24 -4.60
CA HIS A 24 19.08 -15.99 -3.21
C HIS A 24 19.71 -14.69 -2.70
N CYS A 25 18.88 -13.78 -2.18
CA CYS A 25 19.32 -12.64 -1.38
C CYS A 25 19.42 -13.08 0.09
N ASN A 26 20.63 -13.35 0.58
CA ASN A 26 20.93 -13.55 1.99
C ASN A 26 21.45 -12.23 2.59
N ASN A 27 20.76 -11.66 3.58
CA ASN A 27 21.26 -10.51 4.34
C ASN A 27 21.81 -10.99 5.70
N ALA A 28 23.12 -10.83 5.92
CA ALA A 28 23.79 -11.09 7.20
C ALA A 28 24.24 -9.76 7.85
N TYR A 29 24.06 -9.64 9.16
CA TYR A 29 24.37 -8.42 9.93
C TYR A 29 25.42 -8.72 11.02
N GLU A 30 26.45 -7.90 11.12
CA GLU A 30 27.49 -7.97 12.17
C GLU A 30 27.37 -6.76 13.11
N VAL A 31 27.57 -6.95 14.43
CA VAL A 31 27.35 -5.90 15.44
C VAL A 31 28.61 -5.66 16.28
N HIS A 32 29.12 -4.42 16.24
CA HIS A 32 30.19 -3.92 17.11
C HIS A 32 29.68 -2.73 17.93
N GLY A 33 29.41 -2.96 19.23
CA GLY A 33 28.88 -1.91 20.11
C GLY A 33 27.48 -1.45 19.70
N ASN A 34 27.18 -0.14 19.84
CA ASN A 34 25.91 0.47 19.45
C ASN A 34 25.75 0.65 17.93
N VAL A 35 26.55 -0.03 17.10
CA VAL A 35 26.55 0.08 15.64
C VAL A 35 26.32 -1.29 15.00
N ILE A 36 25.34 -1.37 14.10
CA ILE A 36 25.07 -2.54 13.24
C ILE A 36 25.72 -2.26 11.89
N HIS A 37 26.65 -3.12 11.46
CA HIS A 37 27.19 -3.09 10.11
C HIS A 37 26.46 -4.11 9.23
N ASN A 38 25.89 -3.62 8.13
CA ASN A 38 25.40 -4.46 7.06
C ASN A 38 26.60 -4.91 6.23
N VAL A 39 26.95 -6.20 6.24
CA VAL A 39 28.05 -6.72 5.43
C VAL A 39 27.48 -7.04 4.06
N TYR A 40 27.22 -5.99 3.29
CA TYR A 40 27.26 -5.86 1.82
C TYR A 40 26.34 -4.68 1.41
N SER A 41 26.94 -3.76 0.66
CA SER A 41 26.40 -2.48 0.17
C SER A 41 26.39 -1.36 1.23
N GLY A 42 27.38 -0.46 1.12
CA GLY A 42 27.54 0.70 1.98
C GLY A 42 26.32 1.62 1.99
N GLY A 43 25.83 1.94 3.18
CA GLY A 43 24.70 2.84 3.39
C GLY A 43 24.36 3.02 4.87
N ILE A 44 24.83 4.14 5.42
CA ILE A 44 24.29 5.00 6.50
C ILE A 44 23.49 4.31 7.63
N SER A 45 24.02 4.44 8.85
CA SER A 45 23.35 4.13 10.13
C SER A 45 22.13 5.06 10.34
N PRO A 46 20.93 4.55 10.68
CA PRO A 46 19.80 5.42 10.98
C PRO A 46 19.91 5.99 12.40
N ASN A 47 19.89 7.32 12.50
CA ASN A 47 19.75 8.05 13.75
C ASN A 47 18.26 8.15 14.08
N LEU A 48 17.82 7.66 15.25
CA LEU A 48 16.40 7.67 15.65
C LEU A 48 15.84 9.08 15.90
N ASP A 49 16.71 10.09 15.99
CA ASP A 49 16.33 11.51 16.10
C ASP A 49 16.16 12.20 14.74
N ASP A 50 16.43 11.50 13.62
CA ASP A 50 16.21 12.03 12.27
C ASP A 50 14.72 11.96 11.87
N PRO A 51 14.08 13.09 11.53
CA PRO A 51 12.68 13.12 11.08
C PRO A 51 12.39 12.20 9.88
N ASN A 52 13.37 11.96 9.00
CA ASN A 52 13.18 11.08 7.85
C ASN A 52 13.14 9.60 8.25
N THR A 53 13.94 9.21 9.23
CA THR A 53 13.91 7.86 9.82
C THR A 53 12.57 7.59 10.52
N LEU A 54 12.07 8.54 11.31
CA LEU A 54 10.74 8.41 11.95
C LEU A 54 9.60 8.35 10.91
N ARG A 55 9.71 9.12 9.83
CA ARG A 55 8.75 9.09 8.72
C ARG A 55 8.76 7.74 8.00
N LEU A 56 9.95 7.20 7.70
CA LEU A 56 10.09 5.90 7.04
C LEU A 56 9.54 4.76 7.90
N LEU A 57 9.79 4.81 9.22
CA LEU A 57 9.17 3.88 10.14
C LEU A 57 7.64 4.05 10.10
N ALA A 58 7.12 5.29 10.07
CA ALA A 58 5.66 5.58 10.10
C ALA A 58 4.95 5.05 8.86
N GLU A 59 5.63 5.09 7.72
CA GLU A 59 5.16 4.51 6.47
C GLU A 59 5.11 2.97 6.51
N LYS A 60 5.92 2.31 7.34
CA LYS A 60 5.99 0.85 7.46
C LYS A 60 5.20 0.28 8.64
N ALA A 61 4.77 1.09 9.59
CA ALA A 61 3.92 0.66 10.69
C ALA A 61 2.46 0.48 10.26
N ALA A 62 1.77 -0.39 11.00
CA ALA A 62 0.33 -0.59 10.92
C ALA A 62 -0.35 0.06 12.14
N PRO A 63 -0.52 1.40 12.18
CA PRO A 63 -1.22 2.06 13.29
C PRO A 63 -2.66 1.58 13.42
N ASN A 64 -3.23 1.07 12.33
CA ASN A 64 -4.56 0.50 12.30
C ASN A 64 -4.70 -0.86 13.00
N ALA A 65 -3.58 -1.50 13.35
CA ALA A 65 -3.55 -2.74 14.13
C ALA A 65 -3.63 -2.49 15.65
N CYS A 66 -3.59 -1.23 16.12
CA CYS A 66 -3.68 -0.90 17.54
C CYS A 66 -5.09 -1.12 18.12
N TYR A 67 -5.19 -1.29 19.44
CA TYR A 67 -6.48 -1.48 20.12
C TYR A 67 -7.43 -0.27 19.98
N ASP A 68 -6.86 0.93 19.89
CA ASP A 68 -7.54 2.24 19.88
C ASP A 68 -7.65 2.86 18.47
N SER A 69 -7.43 2.07 17.42
CA SER A 69 -7.56 2.53 16.03
C SER A 69 -9.01 2.86 15.65
N GLU A 70 -9.24 4.04 15.07
CA GLU A 70 -10.53 4.44 14.50
C GLU A 70 -11.00 3.48 13.40
N GLN A 71 -10.08 2.91 12.61
CA GLN A 71 -10.42 1.93 11.58
C GLN A 71 -10.97 0.62 12.14
N ARG A 72 -10.87 0.41 13.45
CA ARG A 72 -11.45 -0.74 14.14
C ARG A 72 -12.76 -0.38 14.84
N PHE A 73 -13.31 0.82 14.65
CA PHE A 73 -14.54 1.24 15.32
C PHE A 73 -15.82 0.73 14.61
N PRO A 74 -16.82 0.23 15.37
CA PRO A 74 -16.74 -0.13 16.79
C PRO A 74 -15.89 -1.40 16.98
N PRO A 75 -15.00 -1.44 17.99
CA PRO A 75 -14.11 -2.58 18.16
C PRO A 75 -14.88 -3.82 18.64
N PRO A 76 -14.41 -5.03 18.32
CA PRO A 76 -15.01 -6.25 18.83
C PRO A 76 -14.89 -6.23 20.36
N ASN A 77 -16.00 -6.27 21.09
CA ASN A 77 -16.01 -6.15 22.55
C ASN A 77 -16.97 -7.19 23.14
N CYS A 78 -16.64 -7.75 24.31
CA CYS A 78 -17.50 -8.67 25.03
C CYS A 78 -18.76 -7.93 25.52
N HIS A 79 -19.90 -8.59 25.42
CA HIS A 79 -21.15 -8.05 25.96
C HIS A 79 -21.08 -7.98 27.50
N PRO A 80 -21.60 -6.93 28.16
CA PRO A 80 -21.54 -6.81 29.61
C PRO A 80 -22.05 -8.05 30.35
N GLY A 81 -21.23 -8.58 31.26
CA GLY A 81 -21.56 -9.78 32.05
C GLY A 81 -21.36 -11.11 31.31
N THR A 82 -20.75 -11.12 30.13
CA THR A 82 -20.34 -12.33 29.40
C THR A 82 -18.83 -12.57 29.49
N ARG A 83 -18.40 -13.82 29.29
CA ARG A 83 -16.99 -14.26 29.36
C ARG A 83 -16.29 -13.86 30.66
N ALA A 84 -17.06 -13.70 31.73
CA ALA A 84 -16.59 -13.14 32.99
C ALA A 84 -15.52 -14.03 33.63
N GLU A 85 -15.66 -15.36 33.56
CA GLU A 85 -14.71 -16.30 34.14
C GLU A 85 -13.37 -16.25 33.38
N ILE A 86 -13.42 -16.23 32.04
CA ILE A 86 -12.22 -16.13 31.19
C ILE A 86 -11.52 -14.78 31.40
N LEU A 87 -12.27 -13.68 31.39
CA LEU A 87 -11.73 -12.34 31.62
C LEU A 87 -11.10 -12.21 33.02
N ALA A 88 -11.70 -12.82 34.04
CA ALA A 88 -11.14 -12.85 35.39
C ALA A 88 -9.82 -13.64 35.44
N LYS A 89 -9.79 -14.83 34.84
CA LYS A 89 -8.58 -15.67 34.77
C LYS A 89 -7.42 -14.95 34.06
N LEU A 90 -7.69 -14.33 32.92
CA LEU A 90 -6.68 -13.58 32.16
C LEU A 90 -6.26 -12.30 32.90
N SER A 91 -7.20 -11.59 33.53
CA SER A 91 -6.88 -10.43 34.37
C SER A 91 -5.95 -10.80 35.52
N GLN A 92 -6.25 -11.88 36.23
CA GLN A 92 -5.40 -12.38 37.32
C GLN A 92 -3.99 -12.74 36.82
N TRP A 93 -3.90 -13.34 35.63
CA TRP A 93 -2.61 -13.61 35.00
C TRP A 93 -1.86 -12.32 34.62
N ILE A 94 -2.53 -11.32 34.03
CA ILE A 94 -1.93 -10.02 33.69
C ILE A 94 -1.52 -9.22 34.94
N GLU A 95 -2.17 -9.42 36.09
CA GLU A 95 -1.85 -8.71 37.33
C GLU A 95 -0.77 -9.41 38.17
N GLY A 96 -0.55 -10.72 37.97
CA GLY A 96 0.38 -11.53 38.76
C GLY A 96 1.82 -11.00 38.78
N GLU A 97 2.34 -10.66 39.95
CA GLU A 97 3.68 -10.06 40.11
C GLU A 97 4.83 -11.08 39.93
N ARG A 98 4.58 -12.36 40.26
CA ARG A 98 5.52 -13.47 40.09
C ARG A 98 4.88 -14.56 39.23
N ARG A 99 5.06 -14.45 37.91
CA ARG A 99 4.54 -15.45 36.97
C ARG A 99 5.55 -16.56 36.74
N SER A 100 5.09 -17.80 36.82
CA SER A 100 5.83 -18.95 36.30
C SER A 100 5.80 -18.97 34.77
N SER A 101 4.69 -18.54 34.16
CA SER A 101 4.53 -18.44 32.70
C SER A 101 4.74 -17.01 32.16
N ARG A 102 5.41 -16.90 31.01
CA ARG A 102 5.63 -15.63 30.29
C ARG A 102 4.80 -15.51 29.01
N VAL A 103 4.24 -16.61 28.53
CA VAL A 103 3.34 -16.63 27.37
C VAL A 103 2.03 -17.23 27.80
N PHE A 104 0.93 -16.59 27.43
CA PHE A 104 -0.41 -17.13 27.56
C PHE A 104 -1.03 -17.22 26.17
N TRP A 105 -1.36 -18.44 25.76
CA TRP A 105 -2.01 -18.71 24.48
C TRP A 105 -3.47 -19.10 24.71
N LEU A 106 -4.38 -18.24 24.29
CA LEU A 106 -5.81 -18.51 24.25
C LEU A 106 -6.20 -18.89 22.81
N TYR A 107 -6.78 -20.07 22.63
CA TYR A 107 -7.13 -20.57 21.31
C TYR A 107 -8.54 -21.13 21.22
N GLY A 108 -9.11 -21.13 20.02
CA GLY A 108 -10.47 -21.62 19.76
C GLY A 108 -10.87 -21.42 18.31
N SER A 109 -12.00 -21.99 17.92
CA SER A 109 -12.56 -21.88 16.56
C SER A 109 -12.93 -20.43 16.20
N ALA A 110 -13.31 -20.20 14.93
CA ALA A 110 -13.76 -18.89 14.48
C ALA A 110 -15.03 -18.48 15.24
N GLY A 111 -15.21 -17.18 15.50
CA GLY A 111 -16.46 -16.67 16.06
C GLY A 111 -16.76 -16.93 17.55
N VAL A 112 -15.85 -17.57 18.30
CA VAL A 112 -16.03 -17.80 19.76
C VAL A 112 -15.78 -16.57 20.64
N GLY A 113 -15.31 -15.45 20.05
CA GLY A 113 -15.10 -14.17 20.75
C GLY A 113 -13.66 -13.90 21.21
N LYS A 114 -12.65 -14.54 20.60
CA LYS A 114 -11.23 -14.32 20.96
C LYS A 114 -10.80 -12.85 20.87
N SER A 115 -11.04 -12.22 19.72
CA SER A 115 -10.71 -10.80 19.51
C SER A 115 -11.45 -9.85 20.44
N ALA A 116 -12.68 -10.21 20.85
CA ALA A 116 -13.46 -9.44 21.81
C ALA A 116 -12.88 -9.48 23.23
N ILE A 117 -12.35 -10.65 23.63
CA ILE A 117 -11.62 -10.83 24.89
C ILE A 117 -10.28 -10.07 24.84
N ALA A 118 -9.54 -10.18 23.73
CA ALA A 118 -8.28 -9.47 23.52
C ALA A 118 -8.47 -7.95 23.62
N GLN A 119 -9.50 -7.41 22.96
CA GLN A 119 -9.86 -6.00 23.02
C GLN A 119 -10.23 -5.55 24.43
N ASN A 120 -11.08 -6.30 25.14
CA ASN A 120 -11.45 -5.99 26.54
C ASN A 120 -10.24 -5.85 27.45
N LEU A 121 -9.29 -6.78 27.32
CA LEU A 121 -8.09 -6.79 28.15
C LEU A 121 -7.16 -5.64 27.77
N ALA A 122 -7.02 -5.34 26.47
CA ALA A 122 -6.26 -4.19 26.00
C ALA A 122 -6.81 -2.87 26.57
N GLU A 123 -8.12 -2.65 26.48
CA GLU A 123 -8.80 -1.46 27.04
C GLU A 123 -8.74 -1.41 28.56
N LYS A 124 -8.92 -2.54 29.25
CA LYS A 124 -8.90 -2.59 30.72
C LYS A 124 -7.53 -2.26 31.31
N PHE A 125 -6.46 -2.66 30.63
CA PHE A 125 -5.09 -2.60 31.15
C PHE A 125 -4.19 -1.58 30.45
N THR A 126 -4.71 -0.81 29.50
CA THR A 126 -3.98 0.28 28.85
C THR A 126 -3.47 1.31 29.88
N GLY A 127 -2.28 1.84 29.66
CA GLY A 127 -1.60 2.78 30.56
C GLY A 127 -1.16 2.19 31.91
N ARG A 128 -1.37 0.88 32.17
CA ARG A 128 -0.96 0.20 33.41
C ARG A 128 -0.08 -1.01 33.16
N LYS A 129 -0.59 -1.99 32.41
CA LYS A 129 0.09 -3.28 32.16
C LYS A 129 0.33 -3.57 30.69
N ILE A 130 -0.51 -3.06 29.78
CA ILE A 130 -0.35 -3.22 28.33
C ILE A 130 0.74 -2.28 27.83
N ALA A 131 1.82 -2.86 27.32
CA ALA A 131 2.90 -2.15 26.64
C ALA A 131 2.60 -1.97 25.16
N ALA A 132 1.98 -2.98 24.54
CA ALA A 132 1.64 -2.95 23.13
C ALA A 132 0.50 -3.91 22.82
N SER A 133 -0.23 -3.61 21.74
CA SER A 133 -1.26 -4.49 21.20
C SER A 133 -1.16 -4.50 19.67
N PHE A 134 -1.25 -5.67 19.06
CA PHE A 134 -1.30 -5.81 17.61
C PHE A 134 -2.41 -6.80 17.23
N PHE A 135 -3.36 -6.33 16.43
CA PHE A 135 -4.49 -7.10 15.94
C PHE A 135 -4.29 -7.37 14.44
N PHE A 136 -3.87 -8.58 14.10
CA PHE A 136 -3.75 -9.03 12.72
C PHE A 136 -5.12 -9.05 12.03
N SER A 137 -5.12 -8.93 10.71
CA SER A 137 -6.34 -9.13 9.92
C SER A 137 -6.04 -9.60 8.50
N ARG A 138 -6.61 -10.73 8.07
CA ARG A 138 -6.42 -11.26 6.70
C ARG A 138 -7.02 -10.34 5.63
N SER A 139 -8.05 -9.58 5.97
CA SER A 139 -8.73 -8.66 5.04
C SER A 139 -8.02 -7.31 4.90
N ASP A 140 -6.93 -7.08 5.63
CA ASP A 140 -6.23 -5.80 5.66
C ASP A 140 -4.73 -6.00 5.43
N THR A 141 -4.30 -5.74 4.20
CA THR A 141 -2.91 -5.95 3.75
C THR A 141 -1.85 -5.12 4.49
N SER A 142 -2.25 -4.13 5.30
CA SER A 142 -1.30 -3.42 6.16
C SER A 142 -0.97 -4.19 7.43
N ARG A 143 -1.79 -5.17 7.83
CA ARG A 143 -1.67 -5.92 9.09
C ARG A 143 -1.96 -7.42 8.91
N ASP A 144 -1.81 -7.93 7.70
CA ASP A 144 -1.88 -9.35 7.36
C ASP A 144 -0.50 -10.04 7.38
N LYS A 145 0.58 -9.28 7.57
CA LYS A 145 1.97 -9.76 7.57
C LYS A 145 2.71 -9.37 8.84
N LEU A 146 3.86 -10.01 9.04
CA LEU A 146 4.68 -9.83 10.22
C LEU A 146 5.56 -8.58 10.20
N GLU A 147 5.97 -8.09 9.03
CA GLU A 147 6.87 -6.91 8.97
C GLU A 147 6.29 -5.69 9.71
N PRO A 148 5.02 -5.29 9.51
CA PRO A 148 4.42 -4.15 10.21
C PRO A 148 4.35 -4.30 11.74
N PHE A 149 4.31 -5.54 12.26
CA PHE A 149 4.36 -5.81 13.71
C PHE A 149 5.68 -5.31 14.32
N PHE A 150 6.81 -5.50 13.63
CA PHE A 150 8.10 -4.99 14.11
C PHE A 150 8.19 -3.47 14.04
N TRP A 151 7.59 -2.86 13.02
CA TRP A 151 7.62 -1.40 12.82
C TRP A 151 6.66 -0.66 13.75
N ALA A 152 5.48 -1.21 14.04
CA ALA A 152 4.58 -0.69 15.09
C ALA A 152 5.28 -0.62 16.46
N GLY A 153 6.21 -1.56 16.70
CA GLY A 153 7.17 -1.59 17.81
C GLY A 153 8.07 -0.35 17.92
N SER A 154 8.50 0.20 16.78
CA SER A 154 9.50 1.25 16.69
C SER A 154 8.96 2.69 16.78
N LEU A 155 7.65 2.89 16.73
CA LEU A 155 7.03 4.21 16.54
C LEU A 155 6.03 4.63 17.59
N SER A 156 5.41 3.67 18.25
CA SER A 156 4.29 4.00 19.10
C SER A 156 4.81 4.66 20.38
N ARG A 157 4.25 5.84 20.71
CA ARG A 157 4.26 6.44 22.07
C ARG A 157 3.64 5.48 23.13
N GLN A 158 3.09 4.35 22.70
CA GLN A 158 2.54 3.27 23.52
C GLN A 158 3.64 2.41 24.16
N PHE A 159 4.82 2.28 23.53
CA PHE A 159 6.01 1.90 24.28
C PHE A 159 6.39 3.13 25.11
N VAL A 160 6.35 2.98 26.45
CA VAL A 160 7.08 3.88 27.36
C VAL A 160 8.44 4.19 26.71
N PRO A 161 8.93 5.45 26.68
CA PRO A 161 10.16 5.82 25.98
C PRO A 161 11.34 5.02 26.55
N THR A 162 11.52 3.84 26.01
CA THR A 162 12.62 2.93 26.20
C THR A 162 13.00 2.60 24.75
N PRO A 163 14.11 3.17 24.26
CA PRO A 163 14.51 3.05 22.86
C PRO A 163 15.01 1.63 22.61
N THR A 164 14.12 0.63 22.58
CA THR A 164 14.53 -0.77 22.42
C THR A 164 13.40 -1.73 22.04
N PHE A 165 12.61 -1.42 21.00
CA PHE A 165 11.90 -2.47 20.25
C PHE A 165 12.45 -2.66 18.82
N SER A 166 13.70 -2.24 18.60
CA SER A 166 14.55 -2.70 17.50
C SER A 166 15.57 -3.68 18.06
N ILE A 167 15.41 -4.98 17.81
CA ILE A 167 16.45 -6.04 17.86
C ILE A 167 17.61 -5.73 18.83
N HIS A 168 17.32 -5.64 20.13
CA HIS A 168 18.32 -5.61 21.20
C HIS A 168 17.88 -6.51 22.35
N LEU A 169 17.46 -7.73 22.00
CA LEU A 169 17.08 -8.78 22.94
C LEU A 169 18.26 -9.44 23.69
N ALA A 170 19.43 -8.80 23.80
CA ALA A 170 20.55 -9.44 24.51
C ALA A 170 21.64 -8.56 25.16
N LYS A 171 21.64 -7.22 25.09
CA LYS A 171 22.84 -6.49 25.58
C LYS A 171 22.70 -5.25 26.47
N HIS A 172 21.49 -4.74 26.74
CA HIS A 172 21.35 -3.54 27.60
C HIS A 172 20.60 -3.75 28.93
N SER A 173 20.38 -4.99 29.38
CA SER A 173 19.73 -5.27 30.68
C SER A 173 20.69 -5.32 31.88
N SER A 174 21.96 -4.94 31.74
CA SER A 174 22.94 -5.07 32.83
C SER A 174 23.04 -3.87 33.78
N LYS A 175 22.25 -2.78 33.62
CA LYS A 175 22.41 -1.57 34.45
C LYS A 175 21.15 -0.81 34.87
N VAL A 176 19.94 -1.32 34.65
CA VAL A 176 18.71 -0.66 35.16
C VAL A 176 18.19 -1.45 36.36
N GLU A 177 18.06 -0.76 37.50
CA GLU A 177 17.62 -1.33 38.77
C GLU A 177 16.28 -2.07 38.63
N SER A 178 16.27 -3.32 39.10
CA SER A 178 15.17 -4.30 39.05
C SER A 178 13.79 -3.77 39.48
N GLU A 179 13.73 -2.74 40.31
CA GLU A 179 12.47 -2.18 40.84
C GLU A 179 11.76 -1.22 39.87
N ALA A 180 12.48 -0.55 38.97
CA ALA A 180 11.88 0.36 38.00
C ALA A 180 11.11 -0.37 36.90
N PHE A 181 11.58 -1.56 36.48
CA PHE A 181 10.92 -2.37 35.44
C PHE A 181 9.60 -2.99 35.90
N GLN A 182 9.40 -3.25 37.20
CA GLN A 182 8.16 -3.82 37.71
C GLN A 182 6.96 -2.86 37.60
N LYS A 183 7.24 -1.55 37.52
CA LYS A 183 6.23 -0.49 37.41
C LYS A 183 5.86 -0.15 35.97
N LEU A 184 6.62 -0.64 34.97
CA LEU A 184 6.34 -0.36 33.56
C LEU A 184 5.32 -1.35 33.00
N PRO A 185 4.44 -0.91 32.08
CA PRO A 185 3.67 -1.83 31.26
C PRO A 185 4.60 -2.81 30.54
N ASN A 186 4.28 -4.10 30.62
CA ASN A 186 5.15 -5.18 30.17
C ASN A 186 4.42 -6.27 29.38
N THR A 187 3.11 -6.11 29.14
CA THR A 187 2.28 -7.08 28.44
C THR A 187 2.13 -6.69 26.98
N VAL A 188 2.43 -7.63 26.07
CA VAL A 188 2.21 -7.50 24.63
C VAL A 188 1.05 -8.39 24.24
N THR A 189 -0.02 -7.80 23.74
CA THR A 189 -1.20 -8.52 23.24
C THR A 189 -1.12 -8.71 21.73
N ILE A 190 -1.28 -9.95 21.28
CA ILE A 190 -1.24 -10.34 19.87
C ILE A 190 -2.55 -11.07 19.56
N ASP A 191 -3.42 -10.46 18.78
CA ASP A 191 -4.68 -11.08 18.35
C ASP A 191 -4.63 -11.47 16.87
N GLY A 192 -5.21 -12.63 16.56
CA GLY A 192 -5.30 -13.15 15.19
C GLY A 192 -3.96 -13.61 14.61
N LEU A 193 -3.08 -14.28 15.37
CA LEU A 193 -1.81 -14.78 14.79
C LEU A 193 -2.04 -15.69 13.57
N ASP A 194 -3.14 -16.46 13.57
CA ASP A 194 -3.58 -17.25 12.42
C ASP A 194 -3.96 -16.38 11.21
N GLU A 195 -4.30 -15.11 11.42
CA GLU A 195 -4.60 -14.15 10.37
C GLU A 195 -3.35 -13.59 9.66
N CYS A 196 -2.14 -13.93 10.12
CA CYS A 196 -0.91 -13.64 9.37
C CYS A 196 -0.81 -14.57 8.15
N VAL A 197 -0.92 -14.03 6.93
CA VAL A 197 -1.06 -14.82 5.68
C VAL A 197 0.16 -15.68 5.34
N GLN A 198 1.32 -15.37 5.91
CA GLN A 198 2.55 -16.14 5.72
C GLN A 198 2.75 -17.14 6.86
N HIS A 199 2.52 -18.44 6.62
CA HIS A 199 2.76 -19.50 7.61
C HIS A 199 4.17 -19.46 8.22
N PRO A 200 5.28 -19.29 7.44
CA PRO A 200 6.62 -19.19 8.03
C PRO A 200 6.79 -17.97 8.95
N SER A 201 6.01 -16.91 8.73
CA SER A 201 6.05 -15.71 9.57
C SER A 201 5.36 -15.95 10.92
N GLN A 202 4.32 -16.77 10.98
CA GLN A 202 3.71 -17.18 12.24
C GLN A 202 4.71 -17.92 13.14
N GLU A 203 5.41 -18.90 12.58
CA GLU A 203 6.48 -19.65 13.28
C GLU A 203 7.65 -18.73 13.66
N ARG A 204 8.04 -17.82 12.75
CA ARG A 204 9.12 -16.85 13.00
C ARG A 204 8.80 -15.92 14.16
N LEU A 205 7.57 -15.46 14.30
CA LEU A 205 7.17 -14.62 15.43
C LEU A 205 7.33 -15.37 16.75
N LEU A 206 6.83 -16.61 16.83
CA LEU A 206 6.97 -17.45 18.02
C LEU A 206 8.44 -17.78 18.31
N ALA A 207 9.25 -18.00 17.27
CA ALA A 207 10.69 -18.17 17.40
C ALA A 207 11.40 -16.94 17.98
N ILE A 208 10.94 -15.74 17.64
CA ILE A 208 11.45 -14.47 18.17
C ILE A 208 11.01 -14.29 19.63
N ILE A 209 9.76 -14.63 19.96
CA ILE A 209 9.23 -14.60 21.33
C ILE A 209 9.98 -15.59 22.24
N ARG A 210 10.49 -16.71 21.71
CA ARG A 210 11.32 -17.65 22.47
C ARG A 210 12.61 -17.02 23.02
N LYS A 211 13.33 -16.23 22.22
CA LYS A 211 14.67 -15.69 22.55
C LYS A 211 14.72 -14.86 23.86
N PRO A 212 13.79 -13.90 24.13
CA PRO A 212 13.76 -13.16 25.39
C PRO A 212 13.46 -14.04 26.61
N ILE A 213 12.72 -15.11 26.40
CA ILE A 213 12.14 -15.93 27.47
C ILE A 213 13.15 -16.96 27.97
N THR A 214 14.01 -17.46 27.08
CA THR A 214 15.09 -18.41 27.41
C THR A 214 16.41 -17.73 27.77
N SER A 215 16.51 -16.41 27.63
CA SER A 215 17.70 -15.64 27.99
C SER A 215 17.94 -15.67 29.51
N PRO A 216 19.20 -15.86 29.97
CA PRO A 216 19.55 -15.76 31.39
C PRO A 216 19.37 -14.34 31.94
N THR A 217 19.24 -13.34 31.07
CA THR A 217 18.84 -11.99 31.48
C THR A 217 17.33 -11.90 31.65
N HIS A 218 16.88 -11.52 32.85
CA HIS A 218 15.46 -11.47 33.18
C HIS A 218 14.75 -10.32 32.45
N THR A 219 14.17 -10.59 31.29
CA THR A 219 13.33 -9.62 30.58
C THR A 219 11.94 -9.55 31.23
N PRO A 220 11.34 -8.34 31.35
CA PRO A 220 10.04 -8.19 32.01
C PRO A 220 8.85 -8.54 31.11
N TRP A 221 9.07 -8.78 29.81
CA TRP A 221 8.00 -8.91 28.82
C TRP A 221 7.18 -10.19 28.97
N VAL A 222 5.86 -10.04 28.88
CA VAL A 222 4.89 -11.15 28.83
C VAL A 222 4.02 -11.02 27.59
N PHE A 223 3.65 -12.17 27.00
CA PHE A 223 2.93 -12.22 25.73
C PHE A 223 1.57 -12.89 25.91
N LEU A 224 0.52 -12.20 25.48
CA LEU A 224 -0.84 -12.72 25.44
C LEU A 224 -1.24 -12.91 23.98
N ILE A 225 -1.35 -14.16 23.56
CA ILE A 225 -1.55 -14.54 22.15
C ILE A 225 -2.93 -15.15 21.99
N PHE A 226 -3.69 -14.65 21.02
CA PHE A 226 -4.99 -15.19 20.62
C PHE A 226 -4.90 -15.69 19.19
N SER A 227 -5.28 -16.96 18.97
CA SER A 227 -5.29 -17.50 17.61
C SER A 227 -6.22 -18.70 17.45
N ARG A 228 -6.47 -19.13 16.21
CA ARG A 228 -6.88 -20.51 15.94
C ARG A 228 -5.71 -21.47 16.21
N PRO A 229 -5.99 -22.74 16.56
CA PRO A 229 -4.95 -23.71 16.81
C PRO A 229 -4.52 -24.40 15.51
N GLU A 230 -4.11 -23.60 14.52
CA GLU A 230 -3.60 -24.10 13.23
C GLU A 230 -2.32 -24.94 13.43
N PRO A 231 -2.07 -25.98 12.62
CA PRO A 231 -0.98 -26.94 12.86
C PRO A 231 0.39 -26.29 13.08
N GLN A 232 0.78 -25.32 12.26
CA GLN A 232 2.06 -24.64 12.36
C GLN A 232 2.21 -23.82 13.66
N ILE A 233 1.12 -23.23 14.17
CA ILE A 233 1.12 -22.50 15.46
C ILE A 233 1.29 -23.50 16.61
N ARG A 234 0.55 -24.62 16.56
CA ARG A 234 0.70 -25.72 17.54
C ARG A 234 2.13 -26.26 17.56
N CYS A 235 2.66 -26.64 16.41
CA CYS A 235 4.01 -27.17 16.29
C CYS A 235 5.08 -26.19 16.79
N ALA A 236 4.90 -24.88 16.58
CA ALA A 236 5.81 -23.87 17.09
C ALA A 236 5.75 -23.73 18.63
N PHE A 237 4.57 -23.92 19.24
CA PHE A 237 4.41 -23.95 20.69
C PHE A 237 4.87 -25.26 21.35
N ASP A 238 4.91 -26.37 20.61
CA ASP A 238 5.42 -27.67 21.08
C ASP A 238 6.96 -27.72 21.26
N HIS A 239 7.65 -26.60 21.01
CA HIS A 239 9.09 -26.50 21.23
C HIS A 239 9.43 -26.51 22.73
N GLU A 240 10.48 -27.23 23.12
CA GLU A 240 10.93 -27.43 24.53
C GLU A 240 11.12 -26.14 25.35
N ASP A 241 11.39 -25.04 24.66
CA ASP A 241 11.58 -23.71 25.25
C ASP A 241 10.27 -23.14 25.84
N PHE A 242 9.11 -23.63 25.40
CA PHE A 242 7.80 -23.21 25.87
C PHE A 242 7.27 -24.04 27.04
N ASP A 243 7.80 -25.24 27.29
CA ASP A 243 7.29 -26.21 28.29
C ASP A 243 7.05 -25.61 29.68
N ARG A 244 7.91 -24.68 30.11
CA ARG A 244 7.87 -24.08 31.45
C ARG A 244 7.25 -22.69 31.49
N VAL A 245 7.01 -22.09 30.34
CA VAL A 245 6.70 -20.65 30.20
C VAL A 245 5.40 -20.38 29.47
N LEU A 246 4.82 -21.38 28.82
CA LEU A 246 3.54 -21.30 28.10
C LEU A 246 2.39 -21.77 29.00
N MET A 247 1.33 -20.97 29.04
CA MET A 247 0.03 -21.35 29.59
C MET A 247 -0.99 -21.36 28.46
N CYS A 248 -1.75 -22.45 28.35
CA CYS A 248 -2.73 -22.65 27.29
C CYS A 248 -4.16 -22.61 27.83
N LEU A 249 -5.08 -21.98 27.10
CA LEU A 249 -6.51 -22.02 27.37
C LEU A 249 -7.31 -22.21 26.08
N ALA A 250 -7.97 -23.36 25.96
CA ALA A 250 -8.92 -23.61 24.89
C ALA A 250 -10.27 -22.94 25.22
N ILE A 251 -10.84 -22.20 24.28
CA ILE A 251 -12.26 -21.83 24.27
C ILE A 251 -12.99 -22.89 23.47
N THR A 252 -13.77 -23.70 24.18
CA THR A 252 -14.66 -24.72 23.61
C THR A 252 -16.11 -24.32 23.86
N PRO A 253 -17.08 -24.91 23.12
CA PRO A 253 -18.47 -24.87 23.53
C PRO A 253 -18.61 -25.33 24.99
N SER A 254 -19.35 -24.57 25.79
CA SER A 254 -19.49 -24.81 27.22
C SER A 254 -20.81 -24.26 27.72
N ALA A 255 -21.29 -24.76 28.86
CA ALA A 255 -22.48 -24.23 29.51
C ALA A 255 -22.34 -22.72 29.86
N GLU A 256 -21.13 -22.24 30.14
CA GLU A 256 -20.86 -20.80 30.30
C GLU A 256 -21.13 -20.05 28.98
N ALA A 257 -20.57 -20.53 27.87
CA ALA A 257 -20.79 -19.91 26.56
C ALA A 257 -22.28 -19.91 26.16
N THR A 258 -23.00 -21.00 26.40
CA THR A 258 -24.45 -21.09 26.16
C THR A 258 -25.23 -20.06 26.99
N ARG A 259 -24.94 -19.95 28.29
CA ARG A 259 -25.56 -18.93 29.16
C ARG A 259 -25.25 -17.51 28.71
N ASP A 260 -24.01 -17.26 28.31
CA ASP A 260 -23.57 -15.94 27.87
C ASP A 260 -24.21 -15.53 26.54
N ILE A 261 -24.31 -16.46 25.58
CA ILE A 261 -25.00 -16.23 24.30
C ILE A 261 -26.48 -15.95 24.55
N ARG A 262 -27.13 -16.72 25.44
CA ARG A 262 -28.52 -16.47 25.84
C ARG A 262 -28.68 -15.07 26.42
N LYS A 263 -27.80 -14.67 27.35
CA LYS A 263 -27.82 -13.33 27.93
C LYS A 263 -27.65 -12.25 26.87
N TYR A 264 -26.67 -12.41 25.98
CA TYR A 264 -26.44 -11.49 24.86
C TYR A 264 -27.69 -11.35 23.98
N MET A 265 -28.31 -12.47 23.57
CA MET A 265 -29.52 -12.44 22.75
C MET A 265 -30.69 -11.76 23.47
N VAL A 266 -30.94 -12.09 24.74
CA VAL A 266 -32.02 -11.48 25.54
C VAL A 266 -31.86 -9.96 25.62
N ASP A 267 -30.65 -9.50 25.95
CA ASP A 267 -30.34 -8.07 26.06
C ASP A 267 -30.48 -7.38 24.69
N CYS A 268 -29.94 -7.96 23.62
CA CYS A 268 -30.03 -7.40 22.28
C CYS A 268 -31.46 -7.36 21.74
N PHE A 269 -32.26 -8.41 21.92
CA PHE A 269 -33.68 -8.39 21.55
C PHE A 269 -34.46 -7.34 22.36
N ALA A 270 -34.10 -7.12 23.63
CA ALA A 270 -34.67 -6.04 24.42
C ALA A 270 -34.35 -4.66 23.85
N ASP A 271 -33.15 -4.47 23.31
CA ASP A 271 -32.76 -3.23 22.66
C ASP A 271 -33.43 -3.07 21.29
N LEU A 272 -33.59 -4.16 20.51
CA LEU A 272 -34.35 -4.14 19.27
C LEU A 272 -35.81 -3.71 19.50
N ARG A 273 -36.46 -4.18 20.57
CA ARG A 273 -37.82 -3.75 20.94
C ARG A 273 -37.92 -2.25 21.21
N LYS A 274 -36.89 -1.66 21.81
CA LYS A 274 -36.83 -0.20 22.06
C LYS A 274 -36.56 0.57 20.76
N LYS A 275 -35.67 0.04 19.91
CA LYS A 275 -35.20 0.68 18.68
C LYS A 275 -36.28 0.68 17.58
N HIS A 276 -36.95 -0.44 17.35
CA HIS A 276 -37.84 -0.63 16.20
C HIS A 276 -39.30 -0.30 16.51
N ARG A 277 -39.88 0.62 15.74
CA ARG A 277 -41.30 1.00 15.87
C ARG A 277 -42.24 -0.18 15.66
N ALA A 278 -41.89 -1.11 14.78
CA ALA A 278 -42.67 -2.32 14.47
C ALA A 278 -42.82 -3.28 15.65
N LEU A 279 -41.99 -3.15 16.68
CA LEU A 279 -41.99 -3.99 17.89
C LEU A 279 -42.66 -3.32 19.09
N ARG A 280 -43.20 -2.09 18.95
CA ARG A 280 -43.80 -1.33 20.08
C ARG A 280 -45.03 -2.00 20.68
N TYR A 281 -45.76 -2.77 19.88
CA TYR A 281 -46.96 -3.50 20.32
C TYR A 281 -46.63 -4.90 20.82
N GLU A 282 -45.38 -5.36 20.61
CA GLU A 282 -44.92 -6.63 21.15
C GLU A 282 -44.66 -6.47 22.65
N GLY A 283 -45.08 -7.46 23.42
CA GLY A 283 -44.80 -7.52 24.85
C GLY A 283 -43.33 -7.83 25.13
N THR A 284 -42.97 -7.89 26.42
CA THR A 284 -41.66 -8.40 26.86
C THR A 284 -41.44 -9.87 26.51
N SER A 285 -42.48 -10.57 26.05
CA SER A 285 -42.49 -11.96 25.62
C SER A 285 -42.04 -12.18 24.17
N TRP A 286 -41.71 -11.12 23.42
CA TRP A 286 -41.16 -11.25 22.07
C TRP A 286 -39.64 -10.97 22.07
N PRO A 287 -38.81 -11.84 21.45
CA PRO A 287 -39.19 -13.17 20.97
C PRO A 287 -39.51 -14.12 22.12
N SER A 288 -40.21 -15.23 21.81
CA SER A 288 -40.54 -16.24 22.83
C SER A 288 -39.28 -16.88 23.40
N GLU A 289 -39.34 -17.35 24.64
CA GLU A 289 -38.22 -18.08 25.27
C GLU A 289 -37.80 -19.30 24.42
N ASP A 290 -38.77 -20.03 23.85
CA ASP A 290 -38.50 -21.15 22.93
C ASP A 290 -37.73 -20.72 21.66
N ALA A 291 -38.02 -19.54 21.12
CA ALA A 291 -37.28 -19.01 19.97
C ALA A 291 -35.84 -18.64 20.36
N ILE A 292 -35.64 -18.05 21.55
CA ILE A 292 -34.29 -17.74 22.07
C ILE A 292 -33.51 -19.03 22.30
N ASP A 293 -34.10 -20.01 22.98
CA ASP A 293 -33.43 -21.28 23.30
C ASP A 293 -33.03 -22.03 22.02
N LYS A 294 -33.90 -22.07 20.99
CA LYS A 294 -33.55 -22.62 19.66
C LYS A 294 -32.36 -21.91 19.01
N LEU A 295 -32.30 -20.59 19.08
CA LEU A 295 -31.18 -19.83 18.50
C LEU A 295 -29.88 -20.03 19.30
N VAL A 296 -29.98 -20.15 20.63
CA VAL A 296 -28.85 -20.44 21.52
C VAL A 296 -28.30 -21.83 21.26
N ASP A 297 -29.16 -22.82 21.08
CA ASP A 297 -28.78 -24.20 20.74
C ASP A 297 -28.06 -24.26 19.39
N ARG A 298 -28.62 -23.60 18.36
CA ARG A 298 -28.01 -23.49 17.03
C ARG A 298 -26.68 -22.72 17.01
N ALA A 299 -26.47 -21.82 17.96
CA ALA A 299 -25.22 -21.09 18.05
C ALA A 299 -24.05 -21.99 18.47
N ASP A 300 -24.30 -23.10 19.19
CA ASP A 300 -23.30 -24.05 19.70
C ASP A 300 -22.03 -23.39 20.27
N GLY A 301 -22.20 -22.36 21.10
CA GLY A 301 -21.09 -21.62 21.71
C GLY A 301 -20.37 -20.61 20.79
N GLN A 302 -20.85 -20.39 19.57
CA GLN A 302 -20.32 -19.44 18.59
C GLN A 302 -21.07 -18.10 18.64
N PHE A 303 -20.45 -17.08 19.23
CA PHE A 303 -21.00 -15.72 19.30
C PHE A 303 -21.21 -15.08 17.93
N ILE A 304 -20.44 -15.48 16.91
CA ILE A 304 -20.63 -14.96 15.56
C ILE A 304 -22.03 -15.29 15.02
N PHE A 305 -22.57 -16.48 15.31
CA PHE A 305 -23.92 -16.84 14.92
C PHE A 305 -24.93 -15.90 15.57
N ALA A 306 -24.85 -15.75 16.89
CA ALA A 306 -25.75 -14.90 17.67
C ALA A 306 -25.73 -13.44 17.20
N SER A 307 -24.53 -12.87 17.05
CA SER A 307 -24.38 -11.48 16.60
C SER A 307 -24.84 -11.28 15.16
N THR A 308 -24.61 -12.25 14.27
CA THR A 308 -25.10 -12.20 12.88
C THR A 308 -26.63 -12.25 12.82
N VAL A 309 -27.27 -13.10 13.64
CA VAL A 309 -28.74 -13.15 13.76
C VAL A 309 -29.30 -11.82 14.24
N ILE A 310 -28.75 -11.25 15.32
CA ILE A 310 -29.20 -9.95 15.84
C ILE A 310 -29.06 -8.87 14.76
N LYS A 311 -27.91 -8.78 14.08
CA LYS A 311 -27.71 -7.81 12.99
C LYS A 311 -28.67 -8.04 11.83
N PHE A 312 -28.92 -9.29 11.44
CA PHE A 312 -29.83 -9.62 10.34
C PHE A 312 -31.28 -9.21 10.63
N VAL A 313 -31.71 -9.32 11.89
CA VAL A 313 -33.04 -8.89 12.36
C VAL A 313 -33.10 -7.36 12.50
N ASP A 314 -31.98 -6.70 12.78
CA ASP A 314 -31.85 -5.26 12.97
C ASP A 314 -31.85 -4.45 11.65
N THR A 315 -32.95 -4.52 10.90
CA THR A 315 -33.15 -3.75 9.66
C THR A 315 -34.36 -2.82 9.75
N HIS A 316 -34.31 -1.70 9.04
CA HIS A 316 -35.43 -0.75 8.92
C HIS A 316 -36.35 -1.06 7.73
N ASP A 317 -35.88 -1.87 6.78
CA ASP A 317 -36.59 -2.12 5.51
C ASP A 317 -37.70 -3.17 5.64
N GLU A 318 -37.58 -4.06 6.63
CA GLU A 318 -38.46 -5.21 6.83
C GLU A 318 -38.84 -5.35 8.30
N ARG A 319 -39.95 -6.02 8.58
CA ARG A 319 -40.38 -6.25 9.95
C ARG A 319 -39.40 -7.22 10.66
N PRO A 320 -38.86 -6.86 11.84
CA PRO A 320 -37.98 -7.76 12.60
C PRO A 320 -38.64 -9.12 12.92
N GLN A 321 -39.96 -9.16 13.08
CA GLN A 321 -40.71 -10.40 13.29
C GLN A 321 -40.57 -11.38 12.13
N ASP A 322 -40.74 -10.89 10.89
CA ASP A 322 -40.72 -11.74 9.69
C ASP A 322 -39.30 -12.27 9.42
N ARG A 323 -38.29 -11.45 9.71
CA ARG A 323 -36.86 -11.82 9.63
C ARG A 323 -36.50 -12.92 10.62
N LEU A 324 -36.94 -12.76 11.87
CA LEU A 324 -36.71 -13.74 12.91
C LEU A 324 -37.38 -15.08 12.57
N GLU A 325 -38.64 -15.03 12.16
CA GLU A 325 -39.40 -16.21 11.75
C GLU A 325 -38.72 -16.94 10.57
N THR A 326 -38.14 -16.19 9.64
CA THR A 326 -37.37 -16.74 8.51
C THR A 326 -36.18 -17.57 8.99
N ILE A 327 -35.43 -17.08 9.99
CA ILE A 327 -34.29 -17.82 10.56
C ILE A 327 -34.76 -19.07 11.32
N LEU A 328 -35.86 -18.95 12.07
CA LEU A 328 -36.39 -20.05 12.89
C LEU A 328 -36.96 -21.20 12.04
N ARG A 329 -37.42 -20.92 10.81
CA ARG A 329 -37.96 -21.94 9.88
C ARG A 329 -36.89 -22.73 9.13
N ILE A 330 -35.62 -22.36 9.23
CA ILE A 330 -34.53 -23.07 8.56
C ILE A 330 -34.40 -24.47 9.18
N TYR A 331 -34.66 -25.49 8.39
CA TYR A 331 -34.51 -26.89 8.79
C TYR A 331 -33.05 -27.32 8.60
N VAL A 332 -32.42 -27.86 9.63
CA VAL A 332 -31.08 -28.44 9.55
C VAL A 332 -31.23 -29.91 9.13
N ASP A 333 -30.84 -30.24 7.89
CA ASP A 333 -30.66 -31.65 7.53
C ASP A 333 -29.27 -32.06 8.01
N HIS A 334 -29.20 -32.90 9.05
CA HIS A 334 -27.96 -33.29 9.74
C HIS A 334 -27.05 -34.23 8.91
N GLY A 335 -27.10 -34.15 7.57
CA GLY A 335 -26.39 -35.02 6.64
C GLY A 335 -25.08 -34.45 6.06
N VAL A 336 -24.65 -33.24 6.45
CA VAL A 336 -23.42 -32.61 5.91
C VAL A 336 -22.40 -32.38 7.03
N ASP A 337 -21.21 -32.98 6.87
CA ASP A 337 -20.04 -32.88 7.76
C ASP A 337 -19.35 -31.49 7.70
N SER A 338 -20.09 -30.37 7.82
CA SER A 338 -19.48 -29.05 8.02
C SER A 338 -19.36 -28.73 9.52
N PRO A 339 -18.18 -28.30 10.02
CA PRO A 339 -18.00 -27.86 11.40
C PRO A 339 -18.75 -26.55 11.74
N TYR A 340 -19.35 -25.88 10.75
CA TYR A 340 -20.11 -24.63 10.88
C TYR A 340 -21.52 -24.73 10.26
N SER A 341 -22.13 -25.91 10.20
CA SER A 341 -23.38 -26.17 9.47
C SER A 341 -24.49 -25.13 9.70
N ASP A 342 -24.77 -24.75 10.95
CA ASP A 342 -25.79 -23.74 11.27
C ASP A 342 -25.42 -22.32 10.82
N LEU A 343 -24.14 -21.96 10.92
CA LEU A 343 -23.64 -20.66 10.49
C LEU A 343 -23.61 -20.55 8.96
N ASP A 344 -23.23 -21.62 8.27
CA ASP A 344 -23.26 -21.73 6.81
C ASP A 344 -24.70 -21.58 6.30
N LEU A 345 -25.66 -22.26 6.95
CA LEU A 345 -27.10 -22.11 6.66
C LEU A 345 -27.58 -20.68 6.86
N LEU A 346 -27.11 -19.99 7.90
CA LEU A 346 -27.41 -18.57 8.11
C LEU A 346 -26.85 -17.70 6.97
N TYR A 347 -25.62 -17.94 6.52
CA TYR A 347 -25.04 -17.23 5.38
C TYR A 347 -25.80 -17.49 4.08
N HIS A 348 -26.19 -18.74 3.81
CA HIS A 348 -27.06 -19.08 2.68
C HIS A 348 -28.37 -18.28 2.71
N GLN A 349 -28.98 -18.14 3.88
CA GLN A 349 -30.21 -17.38 4.04
C GLN A 349 -30.01 -15.87 3.84
N ILE A 350 -28.89 -15.33 4.31
CA ILE A 350 -28.54 -13.92 4.09
C ILE A 350 -28.37 -13.64 2.60
N LEU A 351 -27.64 -14.51 1.89
CA LEU A 351 -27.34 -14.36 0.47
C LEU A 351 -28.56 -14.65 -0.42
N SER A 352 -29.50 -15.49 0.03
CA SER A 352 -30.74 -15.76 -0.70
C SER A 352 -31.67 -14.55 -0.78
N ALA A 353 -31.54 -13.61 0.15
CA ALA A 353 -32.29 -12.35 0.15
C ALA A 353 -31.73 -11.30 -0.85
N CYS A 354 -30.57 -11.55 -1.46
CA CYS A 354 -29.96 -10.64 -2.41
C CYS A 354 -30.56 -10.77 -3.81
N HIS A 355 -31.03 -9.66 -4.36
CA HIS A 355 -31.44 -9.57 -5.77
C HIS A 355 -30.20 -9.34 -6.65
N GLN A 356 -30.24 -9.76 -7.93
CA GLN A 356 -29.12 -9.59 -8.88
C GLN A 356 -27.80 -10.21 -8.38
N TRP A 357 -27.86 -11.49 -7.97
CA TRP A 357 -26.71 -12.21 -7.43
C TRP A 357 -25.42 -12.06 -8.26
N GLU A 358 -25.50 -12.06 -9.59
CA GLU A 358 -24.31 -11.87 -10.45
C GLU A 358 -23.53 -10.60 -10.15
N LYS A 359 -24.22 -9.48 -9.86
CA LYS A 359 -23.53 -8.23 -9.49
C LYS A 359 -23.01 -8.27 -8.06
N VAL A 360 -23.81 -8.82 -7.13
CA VAL A 360 -23.40 -9.02 -5.73
C VAL A 360 -22.12 -9.85 -5.67
N GLN A 361 -22.08 -10.95 -6.43
CA GLN A 361 -20.95 -11.85 -6.51
C GLN A 361 -19.71 -11.12 -7.06
N ARG A 362 -19.84 -10.28 -8.10
CA ARG A 362 -18.71 -9.49 -8.61
C ARG A 362 -18.15 -8.52 -7.57
N VAL A 363 -19.02 -7.86 -6.81
CA VAL A 363 -18.60 -6.97 -5.72
C VAL A 363 -17.94 -7.77 -4.59
N LEU A 364 -18.56 -8.84 -4.11
CA LEU A 364 -17.98 -9.70 -3.08
C LEU A 364 -16.63 -10.28 -3.52
N ARG A 365 -16.49 -10.65 -4.80
CA ARG A 365 -15.25 -11.16 -5.37
C ARG A 365 -14.11 -10.15 -5.31
N LEU A 366 -14.41 -8.87 -5.51
CA LEU A 366 -13.46 -7.79 -5.27
C LEU A 366 -13.10 -7.64 -3.80
N LEU A 367 -14.10 -7.67 -2.91
CA LEU A 367 -13.88 -7.49 -1.47
C LEU A 367 -13.05 -8.62 -0.84
N VAL A 368 -13.19 -9.86 -1.32
CA VAL A 368 -12.35 -10.98 -0.87
C VAL A 368 -10.96 -10.97 -1.52
N THR A 369 -10.77 -10.24 -2.62
CA THR A 369 -9.47 -10.17 -3.32
C THR A 369 -8.62 -9.04 -2.73
N PRO A 370 -7.51 -9.35 -2.03
CA PRO A 370 -6.64 -8.32 -1.47
C PRO A 370 -5.92 -7.53 -2.56
N HIS A 371 -5.87 -6.20 -2.42
CA HIS A 371 -5.11 -5.35 -3.33
C HIS A 371 -3.62 -5.64 -3.23
N LYS A 372 -2.96 -5.89 -4.37
CA LYS A 372 -1.51 -6.10 -4.46
C LYS A 372 -0.93 -5.16 -5.53
N CYS A 373 -0.05 -4.25 -5.11
CA CYS A 373 0.66 -3.37 -6.02
C CYS A 373 1.95 -4.06 -6.53
N PRO A 374 2.19 -4.15 -7.85
CA PRO A 374 3.42 -4.73 -8.40
C PRO A 374 4.69 -4.00 -7.95
N ARG A 375 4.63 -2.69 -7.70
CA ARG A 375 5.77 -1.87 -7.32
C ARG A 375 6.08 -1.84 -5.82
N ASN A 376 5.32 -2.57 -4.99
CA ASN A 376 5.48 -2.64 -3.52
C ASN A 376 5.63 -1.26 -2.86
N ASP A 377 4.88 -0.27 -3.34
CA ASP A 377 4.93 1.10 -2.84
C ASP A 377 3.87 1.31 -1.76
N SER A 378 4.33 1.46 -0.51
CA SER A 378 3.48 1.67 0.66
C SER A 378 3.00 3.12 0.82
N SER A 379 3.44 4.05 -0.04
CA SER A 379 3.05 5.45 0.02
C SER A 379 1.60 5.70 -0.45
N TRP A 380 1.04 4.79 -1.26
CA TRP A 380 -0.31 4.89 -1.80
C TRP A 380 -1.30 4.05 -1.00
N LYS A 381 -1.98 4.67 -0.03
CA LYS A 381 -3.04 4.06 0.77
C LYS A 381 -4.42 4.35 0.17
N ASN A 382 -4.64 3.92 -1.07
CA ASN A 382 -5.95 4.08 -1.69
C ASN A 382 -6.94 3.05 -1.10
N SER A 383 -8.16 3.49 -0.81
CA SER A 383 -9.27 2.63 -0.40
C SER A 383 -9.81 1.86 -1.60
N TRP A 384 -9.08 0.82 -2.03
CA TRP A 384 -9.38 -0.01 -3.21
C TRP A 384 -10.73 -0.73 -3.15
N HIS A 385 -11.28 -0.88 -1.96
CA HIS A 385 -12.56 -1.54 -1.67
C HIS A 385 -13.63 -0.57 -1.19
N SER A 386 -13.43 0.74 -1.39
CA SER A 386 -14.47 1.73 -1.11
C SER A 386 -15.65 1.65 -2.08
N PRO A 387 -16.87 2.07 -1.69
CA PRO A 387 -18.02 2.04 -2.59
C PRO A 387 -17.75 2.75 -3.92
N ALA A 388 -17.09 3.92 -3.89
CA ALA A 388 -16.73 4.67 -5.09
C ALA A 388 -15.74 3.89 -5.97
N MET A 389 -14.69 3.32 -5.38
CA MET A 389 -13.66 2.61 -6.13
C MET A 389 -14.18 1.29 -6.73
N VAL A 390 -15.01 0.55 -5.98
CA VAL A 390 -15.68 -0.66 -6.49
C VAL A 390 -16.61 -0.32 -7.63
N ALA A 391 -17.36 0.79 -7.54
CA ALA A 391 -18.22 1.23 -8.63
C ALA A 391 -17.44 1.54 -9.90
N LEU A 392 -16.29 2.21 -9.79
CA LEU A 392 -15.40 2.48 -10.92
C LEU A 392 -14.81 1.19 -11.52
N GLN A 393 -14.33 0.26 -10.70
CA GLN A 393 -13.77 -1.02 -11.15
C GLN A 393 -14.79 -1.89 -11.90
N LEU A 394 -16.04 -1.90 -11.45
CA LEU A 394 -17.10 -2.75 -12.02
C LEU A 394 -18.01 -2.03 -13.01
N HIS A 395 -17.75 -0.77 -13.34
CA HIS A 395 -18.60 0.08 -14.18
C HIS A 395 -20.05 0.17 -13.68
N LEU A 396 -20.23 0.29 -12.35
CA LEU A 396 -21.52 0.47 -11.71
C LEU A 396 -21.85 1.96 -11.58
N LYS A 397 -23.15 2.27 -11.50
CA LYS A 397 -23.60 3.65 -11.28
C LYS A 397 -23.36 4.09 -9.85
N HIS A 398 -23.27 5.40 -9.64
CA HIS A 398 -23.19 5.98 -8.30
C HIS A 398 -24.39 5.52 -7.45
N GLY A 399 -24.15 5.04 -6.23
CA GLY A 399 -25.18 4.50 -5.33
C GLY A 399 -25.59 3.04 -5.60
N GLU A 400 -25.12 2.44 -6.71
CA GLU A 400 -25.51 1.06 -7.08
C GLU A 400 -24.83 0.01 -6.20
N VAL A 401 -23.59 0.26 -5.75
CA VAL A 401 -22.87 -0.66 -4.84
C VAL A 401 -23.61 -0.77 -3.51
N GLU A 402 -23.98 0.37 -2.94
CA GLU A 402 -24.72 0.48 -1.68
C GLU A 402 -26.10 -0.17 -1.81
N ALA A 403 -26.80 0.04 -2.92
CA ALA A 403 -28.09 -0.58 -3.18
C ALA A 403 -28.00 -2.12 -3.26
N ILE A 404 -26.99 -2.65 -3.96
CA ILE A 404 -26.78 -4.09 -4.15
C ILE A 404 -26.35 -4.76 -2.84
N LEU A 405 -25.53 -4.10 -2.02
CA LEU A 405 -25.02 -4.64 -0.76
C LEU A 405 -25.96 -4.38 0.45
N SER A 406 -27.04 -3.62 0.29
CA SER A 406 -27.97 -3.25 1.37
C SER A 406 -28.47 -4.42 2.21
N ARG A 407 -28.65 -5.61 1.60
CA ARG A 407 -29.13 -6.83 2.27
C ARG A 407 -28.05 -7.60 3.03
N LEU A 408 -26.79 -7.19 2.92
CA LEU A 408 -25.62 -7.84 3.52
C LEU A 408 -25.08 -7.12 4.77
N HIS A 409 -25.80 -6.15 5.34
CA HIS A 409 -25.39 -5.41 6.55
C HIS A 409 -25.05 -6.28 7.78
N SER A 410 -25.56 -7.53 7.82
CA SER A 410 -25.25 -8.47 8.90
C SER A 410 -23.83 -9.05 8.80
N VAL A 411 -23.24 -9.05 7.60
CA VAL A 411 -21.92 -9.65 7.30
C VAL A 411 -20.93 -8.66 6.66
N LEU A 412 -21.40 -7.49 6.23
CA LEU A 412 -20.62 -6.39 5.69
C LEU A 412 -20.85 -5.13 6.51
N GLN A 413 -19.77 -4.39 6.74
CA GLN A 413 -19.79 -3.02 7.23
C GLN A 413 -19.56 -2.10 6.04
N ILE A 414 -20.64 -1.45 5.60
CA ILE A 414 -20.60 -0.43 4.55
C ILE A 414 -20.38 0.92 5.25
N PRO A 415 -19.32 1.66 4.92
CA PRO A 415 -19.03 2.94 5.57
C PRO A 415 -20.05 4.01 5.17
N GLU A 416 -20.21 5.04 6.02
CA GLU A 416 -21.04 6.21 5.71
C GLU A 416 -20.41 7.08 4.63
N TYR A 417 -19.06 7.19 4.64
CA TYR A 417 -18.30 7.90 3.63
C TYR A 417 -17.92 6.94 2.49
N ASN A 418 -18.19 7.35 1.25
CA ASN A 418 -17.86 6.58 0.05
C ASN A 418 -16.36 6.44 -0.22
N THR A 419 -15.54 7.00 0.67
CA THR A 419 -14.07 7.01 0.63
C THR A 419 -13.42 5.89 1.40
N ASP A 420 -14.15 5.30 2.36
CA ASP A 420 -13.61 4.28 3.24
C ASP A 420 -13.89 2.89 2.66
N ASN A 421 -13.08 1.91 3.03
CA ASN A 421 -13.25 0.55 2.52
C ASN A 421 -14.51 -0.11 3.08
N ILE A 422 -15.17 -0.91 2.25
CA ILE A 422 -16.18 -1.86 2.71
C ILE A 422 -15.46 -3.02 3.40
N HIS A 423 -15.88 -3.36 4.61
CA HIS A 423 -15.25 -4.41 5.39
C HIS A 423 -16.17 -5.61 5.55
N ILE A 424 -15.64 -6.81 5.29
CA ILE A 424 -16.28 -8.05 5.70
C ILE A 424 -16.13 -8.17 7.22
N THR A 425 -17.25 -8.32 7.94
CA THR A 425 -17.26 -8.19 9.40
C THR A 425 -16.53 -9.32 10.12
N HIS A 426 -16.38 -10.48 9.48
CA HIS A 426 -15.72 -11.63 10.10
C HIS A 426 -15.12 -12.58 9.06
N ALA A 427 -13.93 -13.11 9.37
CA ALA A 427 -13.17 -14.00 8.49
C ALA A 427 -13.94 -15.28 8.09
N SER A 428 -14.83 -15.79 8.94
CA SER A 428 -15.63 -16.98 8.60
C SER A 428 -16.55 -16.77 7.38
N PHE A 429 -16.99 -15.53 7.12
CA PHE A 429 -17.80 -15.26 5.93
C PHE A 429 -16.96 -15.33 4.66
N THR A 430 -15.73 -14.81 4.70
CA THR A 430 -14.74 -14.97 3.61
C THR A 430 -14.38 -16.44 3.39
N GLU A 431 -14.25 -17.22 4.46
CA GLU A 431 -14.01 -18.67 4.41
C GLU A 431 -15.20 -19.41 3.77
N PHE A 432 -16.42 -19.09 4.19
CA PHE A 432 -17.65 -19.62 3.57
C PHE A 432 -17.68 -19.34 2.07
N LEU A 433 -17.46 -18.09 1.65
CA LEU A 433 -17.45 -17.70 0.23
C LEU A 433 -16.35 -18.41 -0.57
N SER A 434 -15.23 -18.77 0.08
CA SER A 434 -14.08 -19.43 -0.53
C SER A 434 -14.16 -20.97 -0.56
N ASP A 435 -15.15 -21.59 0.09
CA ASP A 435 -15.35 -23.04 0.07
C ASP A 435 -16.59 -23.40 -0.78
N PRO A 436 -16.42 -24.09 -1.93
CA PRO A 436 -17.54 -24.45 -2.80
C PRO A 436 -18.48 -25.48 -2.17
N ASN A 437 -18.01 -26.31 -1.24
CA ASN A 437 -18.86 -27.29 -0.56
C ASN A 437 -19.81 -26.61 0.42
N CYS A 438 -19.32 -25.59 1.13
CA CYS A 438 -20.11 -24.83 2.08
C CYS A 438 -21.03 -23.83 1.39
N SER A 439 -20.53 -23.05 0.42
CA SER A 439 -21.28 -21.95 -0.22
C SER A 439 -22.13 -22.34 -1.42
N GLY A 440 -21.88 -23.50 -2.04
CA GLY A 440 -22.64 -23.99 -3.20
C GLY A 440 -22.75 -22.95 -4.31
N LYS A 441 -23.98 -22.52 -4.64
CA LYS A 441 -24.23 -21.52 -5.69
C LYS A 441 -23.70 -20.11 -5.36
N TYR A 442 -23.35 -19.84 -4.11
CA TYR A 442 -22.82 -18.56 -3.68
C TYR A 442 -21.28 -18.51 -3.63
N TYR A 443 -20.62 -19.56 -4.12
CA TYR A 443 -19.18 -19.64 -4.20
C TYR A 443 -18.56 -18.42 -4.91
N THR A 444 -17.66 -17.73 -4.21
CA THR A 444 -17.06 -16.47 -4.65
C THR A 444 -15.56 -16.50 -4.36
N PRO A 445 -14.76 -17.20 -5.20
CA PRO A 445 -13.32 -17.32 -4.97
C PRO A 445 -12.60 -16.02 -5.27
N GLU A 446 -11.48 -15.79 -4.58
CA GLU A 446 -10.54 -14.72 -4.89
C GLU A 446 -10.17 -14.71 -6.38
N MET A 447 -9.98 -13.51 -6.94
CA MET A 447 -9.47 -13.37 -8.31
C MET A 447 -8.04 -13.86 -8.37
N SER A 448 -7.66 -14.45 -9.51
CA SER A 448 -6.26 -14.72 -9.75
C SER A 448 -5.47 -13.41 -9.80
N LYS A 449 -4.16 -13.45 -9.51
CA LYS A 449 -3.29 -12.27 -9.59
C LYS A 449 -3.40 -11.57 -10.95
N LEU A 450 -3.44 -12.33 -12.04
CA LEU A 450 -3.51 -11.81 -13.40
C LEU A 450 -4.86 -11.16 -13.70
N GLU A 451 -5.96 -11.79 -13.27
CA GLU A 451 -7.31 -11.25 -13.43
C GLU A 451 -7.49 -9.93 -12.66
N TYR A 452 -7.01 -9.86 -11.42
CA TYR A 452 -7.05 -8.64 -10.64
C TYR A 452 -6.21 -7.53 -11.27
N TYR A 453 -5.02 -7.87 -11.78
CA TYR A 453 -4.13 -6.91 -12.44
C TYR A 453 -4.71 -6.37 -13.73
N ASP A 454 -5.38 -7.21 -14.52
CA ASP A 454 -6.09 -6.79 -15.73
C ASP A 454 -7.20 -5.78 -15.43
N LEU A 455 -8.01 -6.07 -14.39
CA LEU A 455 -9.07 -5.17 -13.94
C LEU A 455 -8.52 -3.82 -13.48
N VAL A 456 -7.48 -3.82 -12.65
CA VAL A 456 -6.86 -2.59 -12.15
C VAL A 456 -6.18 -1.83 -13.30
N ALA A 457 -5.42 -2.50 -14.17
CA ALA A 457 -4.80 -1.86 -15.34
C ALA A 457 -5.84 -1.18 -16.24
N THR A 458 -6.96 -1.85 -16.48
CA THR A 458 -8.08 -1.32 -17.28
C THR A 458 -8.65 -0.05 -16.63
N LEU A 459 -8.89 -0.06 -15.32
CA LEU A 459 -9.34 1.14 -14.59
C LEU A 459 -8.35 2.29 -14.71
N LEU A 460 -7.05 2.02 -14.52
CA LEU A 460 -6.02 3.07 -14.57
C LEU A 460 -5.91 3.67 -15.97
N LEU A 461 -5.95 2.85 -17.01
CA LEU A 461 -5.93 3.31 -18.41
C LEU A 461 -7.19 4.09 -18.78
N HIS A 462 -8.37 3.65 -18.35
CA HIS A 462 -9.61 4.41 -18.51
C HIS A 462 -9.57 5.75 -17.77
N THR A 463 -8.99 5.78 -16.58
CA THR A 463 -8.79 7.02 -15.83
C THR A 463 -7.93 7.99 -16.64
N LEU A 464 -6.78 7.53 -17.16
CA LEU A 464 -5.90 8.33 -18.01
C LEU A 464 -6.59 8.82 -19.29
N SER A 465 -7.46 8.00 -19.90
CA SER A 465 -8.16 8.37 -21.13
C SER A 465 -9.21 9.48 -20.92
N THR A 466 -9.71 9.68 -19.69
CA THR A 466 -10.60 10.82 -19.40
C THR A 466 -9.92 12.16 -19.66
N MET A 467 -8.61 12.27 -19.44
CA MET A 467 -7.86 13.51 -19.68
C MET A 467 -7.68 13.81 -21.17
N LYS A 468 -7.57 12.77 -22.00
CA LYS A 468 -7.45 12.90 -23.45
C LYS A 468 -8.64 13.64 -24.05
N VAL A 469 -9.86 13.36 -23.58
CA VAL A 469 -11.10 13.96 -24.11
C VAL A 469 -11.09 15.48 -23.98
N HIS A 470 -10.50 16.00 -22.90
CA HIS A 470 -10.44 17.44 -22.61
C HIS A 470 -9.10 18.07 -22.97
N TYR A 471 -8.18 17.29 -23.54
CA TYR A 471 -6.82 17.77 -23.83
C TYR A 471 -6.85 18.79 -24.97
N PRO A 472 -6.20 19.98 -24.83
CA PRO A 472 -6.32 21.07 -25.81
C PRO A 472 -6.00 20.70 -27.26
N LEU A 473 -5.10 19.73 -27.48
CA LEU A 473 -4.74 19.24 -28.81
C LEU A 473 -5.94 18.69 -29.61
N TYR A 474 -6.96 18.14 -28.93
CA TYR A 474 -8.11 17.49 -29.55
C TYR A 474 -9.40 18.32 -29.51
N GLN A 475 -9.35 19.50 -28.89
CA GLN A 475 -10.48 20.41 -28.75
C GLN A 475 -10.63 21.30 -30.00
N LEU A 476 -10.98 20.68 -31.13
CA LEU A 476 -11.05 21.32 -32.46
C LEU A 476 -11.97 22.56 -32.54
N GLN A 477 -12.90 22.73 -31.60
CA GLN A 477 -13.86 23.84 -31.55
C GLN A 477 -13.49 24.94 -30.54
N SER A 478 -12.48 24.71 -29.70
CA SER A 478 -12.11 25.62 -28.61
C SER A 478 -10.72 26.19 -28.85
N GLU A 479 -10.56 27.50 -28.69
CA GLU A 479 -9.22 28.09 -28.71
C GLU A 479 -8.38 27.54 -27.54
N VAL A 480 -7.05 27.42 -27.75
CA VAL A 480 -6.10 26.98 -26.70
C VAL A 480 -6.24 27.83 -25.42
N THR A 481 -6.58 29.11 -25.58
CA THR A 481 -6.89 30.09 -24.51
C THR A 481 -8.02 29.66 -23.59
N THR A 482 -8.97 28.85 -24.08
CA THR A 482 -10.14 28.36 -23.33
C THR A 482 -10.01 26.90 -22.90
N ALA A 483 -9.47 26.04 -23.78
CA ALA A 483 -9.30 24.62 -23.49
C ALA A 483 -8.24 24.36 -22.41
N PHE A 484 -7.12 25.10 -22.42
CA PHE A 484 -6.04 24.88 -21.47
C PHE A 484 -6.43 25.21 -20.01
N PRO A 485 -7.07 26.35 -19.68
CA PRO A 485 -7.52 26.62 -18.32
C PRO A 485 -8.51 25.57 -17.80
N LEU A 486 -9.43 25.08 -18.65
CA LEU A 486 -10.38 24.03 -18.29
C LEU A 486 -9.67 22.70 -17.98
N TRP A 487 -8.75 22.29 -18.84
CA TRP A 487 -7.97 21.08 -18.61
C TRP A 487 -7.10 21.18 -17.33
N ASN A 488 -6.51 22.37 -17.09
CA ASN A 488 -5.76 22.66 -15.87
C ASN A 488 -6.63 22.66 -14.60
N SER A 489 -7.89 23.11 -14.66
CA SER A 489 -8.79 23.01 -13.51
C SER A 489 -9.16 21.55 -13.24
N MET A 490 -9.43 20.76 -14.29
CA MET A 490 -9.69 19.33 -14.14
C MET A 490 -8.53 18.59 -13.48
N LEU A 491 -7.28 18.86 -13.88
CA LEU A 491 -6.08 18.29 -13.23
C LEU A 491 -6.02 18.58 -11.72
N ARG A 492 -6.41 19.80 -11.31
CA ARG A 492 -6.40 20.22 -9.91
C ARG A 492 -7.56 19.63 -9.12
N ASP A 493 -8.72 19.51 -9.74
CA ASP A 493 -9.91 18.91 -9.12
C ASP A 493 -9.72 17.39 -8.95
N GLN A 494 -9.08 16.71 -9.90
CA GLN A 494 -8.81 15.27 -9.82
C GLN A 494 -7.81 14.86 -8.71
N ASP A 495 -7.06 15.80 -8.14
CA ASP A 495 -6.24 15.55 -6.94
C ASP A 495 -7.12 15.31 -5.69
N THR A 496 -8.40 15.69 -5.74
CA THR A 496 -9.39 15.43 -4.68
C THR A 496 -10.07 14.06 -4.78
N ASP A 497 -10.06 13.43 -5.97
CA ASP A 497 -10.67 12.11 -6.24
C ASP A 497 -9.71 10.97 -5.89
N PHE A 498 -9.52 10.71 -4.60
CA PHE A 498 -8.80 9.53 -4.06
C PHE A 498 -7.34 9.39 -4.50
N GLY A 499 -6.76 10.43 -5.13
CA GLY A 499 -5.48 10.35 -5.81
C GLY A 499 -5.43 9.33 -6.95
N LEU A 500 -6.58 8.92 -7.51
CA LEU A 500 -6.64 7.85 -8.51
C LEU A 500 -5.90 8.23 -9.78
N MET A 501 -6.13 9.43 -10.33
CA MET A 501 -5.41 9.92 -11.51
C MET A 501 -3.90 9.93 -11.30
N ARG A 502 -3.46 10.45 -10.15
CA ARG A 502 -2.06 10.50 -9.76
C ARG A 502 -1.45 9.11 -9.66
N TYR A 503 -2.18 8.17 -9.06
CA TYR A 503 -1.80 6.76 -8.99
C TYR A 503 -1.78 6.09 -10.37
N SER A 504 -2.74 6.42 -11.25
CA SER A 504 -2.78 5.94 -12.64
C SER A 504 -1.54 6.38 -13.39
N CYS A 505 -1.11 7.65 -13.27
CA CYS A 505 0.15 8.11 -13.87
C CYS A 505 1.36 7.32 -13.38
N PHE A 506 1.35 6.90 -12.11
CA PHE A 506 2.49 6.20 -11.51
C PHE A 506 2.52 4.72 -11.86
N SER A 507 1.41 3.98 -11.75
CA SER A 507 1.46 2.51 -11.63
C SER A 507 0.91 1.71 -12.81
N TRP A 508 0.21 2.34 -13.76
CA TRP A 508 -0.54 1.62 -14.80
C TRP A 508 0.30 0.59 -15.57
N ASP A 509 1.53 0.97 -15.93
CA ASP A 509 2.48 0.16 -16.69
C ASP A 509 2.87 -1.11 -15.94
N ALA A 510 3.06 -1.00 -14.62
CA ALA A 510 3.54 -2.09 -13.79
C ALA A 510 2.49 -3.20 -13.65
N TYR A 511 1.20 -2.87 -13.78
CA TYR A 511 0.13 -3.86 -13.88
C TYR A 511 0.11 -4.51 -15.26
N CYS A 512 0.18 -3.72 -16.34
CA CYS A 512 0.16 -4.24 -17.71
C CYS A 512 1.22 -5.30 -17.96
N ILE A 513 2.49 -5.03 -17.65
CA ILE A 513 3.61 -5.93 -17.95
C ILE A 513 3.56 -7.29 -17.25
N GLN A 514 2.70 -7.42 -16.22
CA GLN A 514 2.54 -8.68 -15.47
C GLN A 514 1.51 -9.61 -16.13
N ILE A 515 0.76 -9.16 -17.12
CA ILE A 515 -0.37 -9.88 -17.71
C ILE A 515 0.07 -10.65 -18.96
N GLU A 516 -0.12 -11.96 -18.96
CA GLU A 516 0.21 -12.84 -20.09
C GLU A 516 -0.93 -12.93 -21.13
N SER A 517 -2.18 -12.70 -20.71
CA SER A 517 -3.36 -12.79 -21.57
C SER A 517 -4.35 -11.67 -21.24
N PRO A 518 -4.18 -10.48 -21.86
CA PRO A 518 -5.02 -9.31 -21.62
C PRO A 518 -6.49 -9.56 -22.02
N SER A 519 -7.41 -8.97 -21.25
CA SER A 519 -8.82 -9.00 -21.58
C SER A 519 -9.16 -8.06 -22.75
N ALA A 520 -10.32 -8.29 -23.38
CA ALA A 520 -10.85 -7.38 -24.41
C ALA A 520 -11.05 -5.94 -23.89
N HIS A 521 -11.38 -5.80 -22.59
CA HIS A 521 -11.52 -4.49 -21.96
C HIS A 521 -10.16 -3.79 -21.82
N LEU A 522 -9.10 -4.53 -21.45
CA LEU A 522 -7.75 -3.99 -21.38
C LEU A 522 -7.25 -3.55 -22.77
N PHE A 523 -7.49 -4.34 -23.82
CA PHE A 523 -7.16 -3.94 -25.20
C PHE A 523 -7.91 -2.67 -25.64
N ALA A 524 -9.20 -2.55 -25.30
CA ALA A 524 -9.98 -1.35 -25.59
C ALA A 524 -9.43 -0.12 -24.85
N ALA A 525 -9.04 -0.29 -23.58
CA ALA A 525 -8.44 0.77 -22.77
C ALA A 525 -7.09 1.24 -23.35
N LEU A 526 -6.22 0.29 -23.75
CA LEU A 526 -4.95 0.58 -24.42
C LEU A 526 -5.14 1.32 -25.74
N SER A 527 -6.15 0.97 -26.52
CA SER A 527 -6.47 1.62 -27.79
C SER A 527 -6.88 3.09 -27.61
N CYS A 528 -7.42 3.44 -26.44
CA CYS A 528 -7.79 4.81 -26.11
C CYS A 528 -6.63 5.65 -25.56
N PHE A 529 -5.49 5.03 -25.23
CA PHE A 529 -4.34 5.72 -24.63
C PHE A 529 -3.79 6.81 -25.56
N ASP A 530 -3.29 7.90 -24.97
CA ASP A 530 -2.66 8.98 -25.70
C ASP A 530 -1.37 9.45 -24.99
N PRO A 531 -0.18 9.30 -25.60
CA PRO A 531 1.08 9.66 -24.96
C PRO A 531 1.23 11.16 -24.68
N TYR A 532 0.62 12.04 -25.48
CA TYR A 532 0.74 13.49 -25.35
C TYR A 532 -0.01 14.01 -24.10
N SER A 533 -1.29 13.67 -23.99
CA SER A 533 -2.11 13.96 -22.81
C SER A 533 -1.54 13.27 -21.57
N PHE A 534 -1.12 12.01 -21.70
CA PHE A 534 -0.54 11.25 -20.59
C PHE A 534 0.72 11.92 -20.03
N LEU A 535 1.72 12.25 -20.87
CA LEU A 535 2.98 12.83 -20.39
C LEU A 535 2.74 14.20 -19.72
N SER A 536 1.85 15.01 -20.28
CA SER A 536 1.46 16.30 -19.66
C SER A 536 0.83 16.10 -18.28
N THR A 537 -0.06 15.10 -18.14
CA THR A 537 -0.70 14.72 -16.88
C THR A 537 0.32 14.17 -15.88
N TYR A 538 1.22 13.30 -16.34
CA TYR A 538 2.29 12.71 -15.54
C TYR A 538 3.19 13.80 -14.95
N ILE A 539 3.65 14.76 -15.77
CA ILE A 539 4.53 15.84 -15.33
C ILE A 539 3.85 16.71 -14.27
N PHE A 540 2.56 17.00 -14.42
CA PHE A 540 1.81 17.78 -13.44
C PHE A 540 1.85 17.14 -12.04
N PHE A 541 1.69 15.82 -11.96
CA PHE A 541 1.54 15.08 -10.71
C PHE A 541 2.84 14.52 -10.12
N GLN A 542 3.75 14.07 -10.97
CA GLN A 542 4.99 13.37 -10.59
C GLN A 542 6.24 14.23 -10.84
N GLY A 543 6.10 15.36 -11.53
CA GLY A 543 7.23 16.17 -11.99
C GLY A 543 7.90 15.58 -13.22
N ILE A 544 9.02 16.19 -13.60
CA ILE A 544 9.74 15.88 -14.85
C ILE A 544 10.67 14.67 -14.73
N ASN A 545 10.91 14.19 -13.51
CA ASN A 545 11.77 13.04 -13.27
C ASN A 545 11.03 11.74 -13.65
N LEU A 546 11.14 11.34 -14.92
CA LEU A 546 10.62 10.06 -15.39
C LEU A 546 11.53 8.97 -14.84
N HIS A 547 11.25 8.53 -13.61
CA HIS A 547 11.97 7.46 -12.95
C HIS A 547 11.82 6.16 -13.76
N SER A 548 12.89 5.72 -14.43
CA SER A 548 12.93 4.52 -15.28
C SER A 548 12.09 4.62 -16.57
N PRO A 549 12.54 4.10 -17.72
CA PRO A 549 11.82 4.18 -18.99
C PRO A 549 10.65 3.17 -19.03
N PHE A 550 9.66 3.32 -18.15
CA PHE A 550 8.54 2.39 -17.97
C PHE A 550 7.76 2.07 -19.26
N TRP A 551 7.71 3.04 -20.19
CA TRP A 551 7.06 2.86 -21.49
C TRP A 551 7.75 1.80 -22.36
N ARG A 552 9.05 1.53 -22.18
CA ARG A 552 9.78 0.56 -23.01
C ARG A 552 9.34 -0.86 -22.76
N ASP A 553 9.32 -1.25 -21.50
CA ASP A 553 8.87 -2.59 -21.10
C ASP A 553 7.39 -2.77 -21.48
N THR A 554 6.60 -1.71 -21.33
CA THR A 554 5.18 -1.71 -21.72
C THR A 554 4.99 -1.83 -23.23
N ILE A 555 5.77 -1.13 -24.06
CA ILE A 555 5.70 -1.24 -25.52
C ILE A 555 6.20 -2.63 -25.96
N LYS A 556 7.28 -3.14 -25.36
CA LYS A 556 7.79 -4.48 -25.64
C LYS A 556 6.75 -5.54 -25.30
N TRP A 557 6.11 -5.41 -24.14
CA TRP A 557 4.98 -6.23 -23.73
C TRP A 557 3.81 -6.09 -24.73
N ALA A 558 3.39 -4.88 -25.08
CA ALA A 558 2.29 -4.66 -26.02
C ALA A 558 2.56 -5.29 -27.39
N LYS A 559 3.80 -5.20 -27.90
CA LYS A 559 4.20 -5.79 -29.19
C LYS A 559 4.04 -7.31 -29.25
N SER A 560 4.05 -8.03 -28.12
CA SER A 560 3.85 -9.48 -28.12
C SER A 560 2.42 -9.90 -28.54
N PHE A 561 1.45 -8.98 -28.49
CA PHE A 561 0.04 -9.24 -28.80
C PHE A 561 -0.38 -8.83 -30.23
N GLY A 562 0.56 -8.37 -31.06
CA GLY A 562 0.35 -8.12 -32.49
C GLY A 562 -0.74 -7.08 -32.78
N GLU A 563 -1.71 -7.45 -33.61
CA GLU A 563 -2.76 -6.53 -34.10
C GLU A 563 -3.63 -5.93 -32.99
N SER A 564 -3.83 -6.66 -31.88
CA SER A 564 -4.69 -6.23 -30.77
C SER A 564 -4.19 -4.99 -30.03
N THR A 565 -2.89 -4.67 -30.16
CA THR A 565 -2.24 -3.52 -29.51
C THR A 565 -1.62 -2.55 -30.52
N LEU A 566 -1.89 -2.74 -31.83
CA LEU A 566 -1.27 -1.96 -32.91
C LEU A 566 -1.52 -0.46 -32.76
N GLN A 567 -2.71 -0.05 -32.32
CA GLN A 567 -3.03 1.36 -32.10
C GLN A 567 -2.21 1.96 -30.96
N PHE A 568 -2.05 1.23 -29.86
CA PHE A 568 -1.23 1.66 -28.72
C PHE A 568 0.24 1.80 -29.12
N VAL A 569 0.79 0.77 -29.79
CA VAL A 569 2.18 0.81 -30.29
C VAL A 569 2.36 1.92 -31.32
N GLY A 570 1.42 2.07 -32.24
CA GLY A 570 1.42 3.11 -33.28
C GLY A 570 1.21 4.53 -32.75
N ALA A 571 0.65 4.72 -31.54
CA ALA A 571 0.61 6.02 -30.87
C ALA A 571 1.98 6.37 -30.25
N TRP A 572 2.66 5.37 -29.67
CA TRP A 572 3.97 5.55 -29.03
C TRP A 572 5.14 5.66 -30.02
N GLU A 573 5.10 4.96 -31.15
CA GLU A 573 6.23 4.96 -32.09
C GLU A 573 6.51 6.35 -32.68
N PRO A 574 5.55 7.08 -33.28
CA PRO A 574 5.80 8.45 -33.75
C PRO A 574 6.25 9.37 -32.62
N PHE A 575 5.67 9.23 -31.43
CA PHE A 575 6.02 10.01 -30.25
C PHE A 575 7.49 9.80 -29.82
N LEU A 576 7.98 8.56 -29.85
CA LEU A 576 9.36 8.23 -29.45
C LEU A 576 10.38 8.44 -30.57
N TRP A 577 10.04 8.14 -31.83
CA TRP A 577 10.96 8.22 -32.97
C TRP A 577 10.99 9.60 -33.61
N GLY A 578 9.84 10.27 -33.71
CA GLY A 578 9.69 11.61 -34.30
C GLY A 578 9.93 12.75 -33.31
N GLY A 579 9.91 12.46 -32.00
CA GLY A 579 9.98 13.46 -30.95
C GLY A 579 8.65 14.18 -30.71
N PHE A 580 8.69 15.22 -29.89
CA PHE A 580 7.50 16.01 -29.52
C PHE A 580 7.88 17.45 -29.17
N CYS A 581 6.90 18.34 -29.18
CA CYS A 581 7.04 19.72 -28.72
C CYS A 581 6.54 19.86 -27.29
N VAL A 582 7.21 20.70 -26.50
CA VAL A 582 6.76 21.12 -25.18
C VAL A 582 6.41 22.59 -25.25
N ALA A 583 5.15 22.91 -24.96
CA ALA A 583 4.63 24.27 -24.91
C ALA A 583 4.41 24.70 -23.45
N PHE A 584 5.10 25.77 -23.06
CA PHE A 584 5.13 26.33 -21.72
C PHE A 584 4.25 27.58 -21.64
N PRO A 585 3.32 27.66 -20.67
CA PRO A 585 2.54 28.86 -20.46
C PRO A 585 3.41 30.04 -19.97
N PRO A 586 2.96 31.30 -20.16
CA PRO A 586 3.73 32.51 -19.82
C PRO A 586 4.14 32.62 -18.35
N LYS A 587 3.48 31.87 -17.45
CA LYS A 587 3.81 31.82 -16.02
C LYS A 587 5.14 31.11 -15.75
N ILE A 588 5.63 30.29 -16.68
CA ILE A 588 6.91 29.61 -16.59
C ILE A 588 7.95 30.50 -17.28
N SER A 589 9.01 30.87 -16.54
CA SER A 589 10.08 31.68 -17.12
C SER A 589 10.80 30.91 -18.23
N LYS A 590 11.36 31.62 -19.22
CA LYS A 590 12.14 30.98 -20.30
C LYS A 590 13.31 30.15 -19.77
N GLN A 591 13.92 30.59 -18.67
CA GLN A 591 15.00 29.86 -18.01
C GLN A 591 14.51 28.53 -17.41
N LEU A 592 13.36 28.55 -16.73
CA LEU A 592 12.76 27.34 -16.17
C LEU A 592 12.29 26.38 -17.26
N ALA A 593 11.74 26.91 -18.36
CA ALA A 593 11.37 26.12 -19.53
C ALA A 593 12.59 25.39 -20.12
N LEU A 594 13.74 26.05 -20.24
CA LEU A 594 14.98 25.42 -20.72
C LEU A 594 15.46 24.29 -19.81
N GLU A 595 15.47 24.52 -18.49
CA GLU A 595 15.83 23.50 -17.49
C GLU A 595 14.89 22.29 -17.55
N TRP A 596 13.59 22.54 -17.74
CA TRP A 596 12.59 21.49 -17.84
C TRP A 596 12.71 20.68 -19.13
N THR A 597 12.95 21.34 -20.25
CA THR A 597 13.22 20.66 -21.52
C THR A 597 14.49 19.80 -21.43
N PHE A 598 15.53 20.28 -20.76
CA PHE A 598 16.73 19.50 -20.50
C PHE A 598 16.44 18.22 -19.71
N HIS A 599 15.72 18.33 -18.59
CA HIS A 599 15.41 17.14 -17.79
C HIS A 599 14.48 16.15 -18.49
N LEU A 600 13.58 16.63 -19.36
CA LEU A 600 12.82 15.76 -20.24
C LEU A 600 13.75 15.06 -21.22
N GLU A 601 14.61 15.78 -21.93
CA GLU A 601 15.60 15.20 -22.85
C GLU A 601 16.48 14.15 -22.15
N GLU A 602 17.03 14.46 -20.97
CA GLU A 602 17.84 13.56 -20.12
C GLU A 602 17.06 12.29 -19.75
N SER A 603 15.80 12.44 -19.35
CA SER A 603 14.97 11.32 -18.92
C SER A 603 14.57 10.42 -20.10
N PHE A 604 14.39 10.99 -21.30
CA PHE A 604 14.17 10.23 -22.52
C PHE A 604 15.46 9.53 -23.01
N LEU A 605 16.61 10.21 -22.88
CA LEU A 605 17.99 9.74 -23.15
C LEU A 605 18.39 8.49 -22.36
N ASN A 606 18.09 8.47 -21.06
CA ASN A 606 18.46 7.38 -20.15
C ASN A 606 17.80 6.03 -20.47
N GLY A 607 16.88 5.98 -21.44
CA GLY A 607 16.13 4.77 -21.70
C GLY A 607 16.84 3.70 -22.53
N TYR A 608 17.92 4.01 -23.26
CA TYR A 608 18.50 3.04 -24.21
C TYR A 608 19.56 2.10 -23.67
N THR A 609 20.25 2.43 -22.57
CA THR A 609 21.15 1.59 -21.75
C THR A 609 22.06 2.55 -20.99
N TYR A 610 22.55 2.12 -19.83
CA TYR A 610 23.63 2.75 -19.05
C TYR A 610 23.20 3.81 -18.02
N HIS A 611 23.65 3.59 -16.78
CA HIS A 611 23.72 4.60 -15.74
C HIS A 611 24.58 5.77 -16.25
N VAL A 612 23.97 6.92 -16.51
CA VAL A 612 24.72 8.17 -16.61
C VAL A 612 25.34 8.41 -15.23
N ASP A 613 26.67 8.25 -15.13
CA ASP A 613 27.41 8.56 -13.91
C ASP A 613 27.14 10.02 -13.50
N THR A 614 27.14 10.30 -12.20
CA THR A 614 26.84 11.61 -11.59
C THR A 614 27.64 12.74 -12.26
N SER A 615 28.88 12.46 -12.65
CA SER A 615 29.76 13.39 -13.37
C SER A 615 29.23 13.82 -14.74
N ARG A 616 28.62 12.91 -15.51
CA ARG A 616 28.03 13.20 -16.83
C ARG A 616 26.73 13.99 -16.71
N LYS A 617 25.96 13.73 -15.65
CA LYS A 617 24.77 14.52 -15.31
C LYS A 617 25.15 15.95 -14.92
N ILE A 618 26.16 16.12 -14.07
CA ILE A 618 26.69 17.45 -13.69
C ILE A 618 27.23 18.19 -14.92
N PHE A 619 27.92 17.48 -15.82
CA PHE A 619 28.41 18.05 -17.07
C PHE A 619 27.29 18.56 -17.98
N LEU A 620 26.28 17.73 -18.23
CA LEU A 620 25.11 18.10 -19.01
C LEU A 620 24.34 19.26 -18.37
N GLN A 621 24.19 19.25 -17.04
CA GLN A 621 23.65 20.39 -16.31
C GLN A 621 24.47 21.65 -16.60
N ARG A 622 25.80 21.62 -16.47
CA ARG A 622 26.66 22.77 -16.77
C ARG A 622 26.61 23.25 -18.22
N LEU A 623 26.40 22.33 -19.17
CA LEU A 623 26.22 22.64 -20.59
C LEU A 623 24.97 23.48 -20.86
N TYR A 624 23.86 23.18 -20.16
CA TYR A 624 22.61 23.94 -20.23
C TYR A 624 22.58 25.14 -19.26
N PHE A 625 23.32 25.08 -18.15
CA PHE A 625 23.44 26.09 -17.07
C PHE A 625 24.67 26.99 -17.20
N VAL A 626 25.06 27.43 -18.40
CA VAL A 626 26.14 28.46 -18.53
C VAL A 626 25.72 29.81 -17.91
N ILE A 627 24.49 29.97 -17.38
CA ILE A 627 24.10 31.14 -16.57
C ILE A 627 23.14 30.70 -15.44
N VAL A 628 23.56 30.86 -14.17
CA VAL A 628 22.83 30.84 -12.86
C VAL A 628 23.17 29.68 -11.89
N GLU A 629 23.39 30.06 -10.63
CA GLU A 629 23.71 29.22 -9.46
C GLU A 629 22.61 28.19 -9.12
N VAL A 630 23.05 26.96 -8.87
CA VAL A 630 22.27 25.70 -8.84
C VAL A 630 21.42 25.47 -7.57
N SER A 631 21.40 26.39 -6.60
CA SER A 631 21.03 26.01 -5.22
C SER A 631 19.57 26.21 -4.78
N THR A 632 18.65 26.76 -5.59
CA THR A 632 17.34 27.20 -5.03
C THR A 632 16.04 26.78 -5.74
N ILE A 633 16.06 26.04 -6.87
CA ILE A 633 14.82 25.81 -7.67
C ILE A 633 14.31 24.35 -7.65
N ILE A 634 15.01 23.42 -6.98
CA ILE A 634 14.60 21.99 -6.91
C ILE A 634 13.31 21.78 -6.07
N SER A 635 12.70 22.81 -5.47
CA SER A 635 11.64 22.63 -4.47
C SER A 635 10.18 22.77 -4.94
N SER A 636 9.87 23.09 -6.21
CA SER A 636 8.46 23.29 -6.63
C SER A 636 8.05 22.65 -7.98
N TRP A 637 8.44 21.40 -8.24
CA TRP A 637 8.16 20.73 -9.53
C TRP A 637 6.68 20.36 -9.75
N GLY A 638 5.89 20.17 -8.69
CA GLY A 638 4.50 19.71 -8.77
C GLY A 638 3.49 20.85 -8.96
N GLY A 639 2.45 20.61 -9.76
CA GLY A 639 1.32 21.53 -9.89
C GLY A 639 1.46 22.60 -10.97
N HIS A 640 2.48 22.50 -11.82
CA HIS A 640 2.62 23.30 -13.03
C HIS A 640 2.12 22.54 -14.25
N THR A 641 1.41 23.24 -15.14
CA THR A 641 0.71 22.63 -16.26
C THR A 641 1.39 23.06 -17.55
N LEU A 642 1.77 22.11 -18.39
CA LEU A 642 2.39 22.31 -19.70
C LEU A 642 1.63 21.50 -20.75
N LEU A 643 1.92 21.75 -22.03
CA LEU A 643 1.35 20.99 -23.14
C LEU A 643 2.43 20.23 -23.89
N ILE A 644 2.25 18.93 -24.05
CA ILE A 644 3.02 18.09 -24.95
C ILE A 644 2.24 17.95 -26.28
N LEU A 645 2.91 18.20 -27.40
CA LEU A 645 2.31 18.25 -28.74
C LEU A 645 3.15 17.43 -29.73
N PRO A 646 2.56 16.96 -30.85
CA PRO A 646 3.32 16.34 -31.93
C PRO A 646 4.47 17.22 -32.42
N ALA A 647 5.59 16.62 -32.87
CA ALA A 647 6.75 17.36 -33.35
C ALA A 647 6.42 18.27 -34.56
N ASP A 648 5.45 17.87 -35.36
CA ASP A 648 4.91 18.58 -36.54
C ASP A 648 3.68 19.44 -36.22
N SER A 649 3.39 19.69 -34.93
CA SER A 649 2.20 20.42 -34.54
C SER A 649 2.19 21.85 -35.11
N HIS A 650 1.11 22.18 -35.84
CA HIS A 650 0.82 23.53 -36.32
C HIS A 650 -0.10 24.32 -35.37
N MET A 651 -0.22 23.89 -34.11
CA MET A 651 -1.12 24.51 -33.15
C MET A 651 -0.68 25.95 -32.86
N ILE A 652 -1.58 26.90 -33.09
CA ILE A 652 -1.32 28.31 -32.81
C ILE A 652 -1.41 28.53 -31.29
N LEU A 653 -0.26 28.78 -30.66
CA LEU A 653 -0.19 29.06 -29.24
C LEU A 653 -0.56 30.53 -28.94
N PRO A 654 -1.20 30.81 -27.78
CA PRO A 654 -1.49 32.17 -27.37
C PRO A 654 -0.22 33.01 -27.17
N GLU A 655 -0.36 34.33 -27.21
CA GLU A 655 0.77 35.25 -27.02
C GLU A 655 1.50 34.99 -25.68
N GLY A 656 2.84 35.00 -25.73
CA GLY A 656 3.71 34.80 -24.56
C GLY A 656 3.99 33.33 -24.20
N TRP A 657 3.39 32.36 -24.88
CA TRP A 657 3.78 30.95 -24.76
C TRP A 657 5.14 30.70 -25.42
N HIS A 658 5.89 29.76 -24.85
CA HIS A 658 7.17 29.33 -25.40
C HIS A 658 7.09 27.85 -25.79
N MET A 659 7.63 27.49 -26.95
CA MET A 659 7.63 26.12 -27.46
C MET A 659 9.06 25.66 -27.72
N THR A 660 9.39 24.44 -27.27
CA THR A 660 10.69 23.80 -27.51
C THR A 660 10.49 22.43 -28.13
N HIS A 661 11.37 22.04 -29.06
CA HIS A 661 11.32 20.74 -29.74
C HIS A 661 12.27 19.73 -29.09
N ILE A 662 11.73 18.61 -28.63
CA ILE A 662 12.51 17.46 -28.14
C ILE A 662 12.59 16.45 -29.29
N THR A 663 13.81 16.18 -29.76
CA THR A 663 14.04 15.26 -30.89
C THR A 663 14.97 14.13 -30.50
N LYS A 664 14.77 12.97 -31.13
CA LYS A 664 15.67 11.82 -31.02
C LYS A 664 17.08 12.12 -31.56
N HIS A 665 17.21 13.02 -32.54
CA HIS A 665 18.51 13.35 -33.10
C HIS A 665 19.43 14.01 -32.05
N ASN A 666 18.87 14.89 -31.21
CA ASN A 666 19.61 15.49 -30.10
C ASN A 666 20.06 14.41 -29.11
N GLU A 667 19.18 13.47 -28.76
CA GLU A 667 19.50 12.33 -27.91
C GLU A 667 20.71 11.55 -28.45
N GLU A 668 20.67 11.14 -29.71
CA GLU A 668 21.73 10.33 -30.32
C GLU A 668 23.08 11.06 -30.37
N VAL A 669 23.08 12.37 -30.61
CA VAL A 669 24.30 13.19 -30.60
C VAL A 669 24.86 13.31 -29.18
N PHE A 670 24.03 13.63 -28.18
CA PHE A 670 24.45 13.68 -26.78
C PHE A 670 25.07 12.35 -26.34
N HIS A 671 24.43 11.23 -26.68
CA HIS A 671 24.95 9.91 -26.35
C HIS A 671 26.30 9.63 -27.01
N ARG A 672 26.44 9.90 -28.33
CA ARG A 672 27.71 9.68 -29.05
C ARG A 672 28.86 10.50 -28.48
N VAL A 673 28.58 11.75 -28.09
CA VAL A 673 29.57 12.67 -27.54
C VAL A 673 29.98 12.24 -26.12
N LEU A 674 29.01 11.96 -25.24
CA LEU A 674 29.27 11.71 -23.81
C LEU A 674 29.82 10.32 -23.50
N ASN A 675 29.54 9.32 -24.33
CA ASN A 675 29.94 7.95 -24.04
C ASN A 675 31.45 7.71 -24.23
N VAL A 676 32.11 8.54 -25.04
CA VAL A 676 33.52 8.40 -25.43
C VAL A 676 34.46 9.22 -24.54
N MET A 677 33.92 10.08 -23.66
CA MET A 677 34.69 11.05 -22.89
C MET A 677 34.95 10.64 -21.43
N GLY A 678 36.18 10.90 -20.97
CA GLY A 678 36.52 10.98 -19.54
C GLY A 678 36.15 12.35 -18.94
N GLN A 679 36.37 12.53 -17.64
CA GLN A 679 36.03 13.77 -16.94
C GLN A 679 36.81 14.99 -17.44
N ASP A 680 38.09 14.84 -17.75
CA ASP A 680 38.93 15.91 -18.30
C ASP A 680 38.57 16.26 -19.75
N ASP A 681 38.11 15.28 -20.53
CA ASP A 681 37.66 15.52 -21.92
C ASP A 681 36.31 16.24 -21.96
N MET A 682 35.47 16.03 -20.94
CA MET A 682 34.23 16.76 -20.77
C MET A 682 34.50 18.26 -20.52
N GLU A 683 35.38 18.64 -19.59
CA GLU A 683 35.74 20.06 -19.38
C GLU A 683 36.27 20.72 -20.68
N LEU A 684 37.12 20.00 -21.43
CA LEU A 684 37.62 20.47 -22.72
C LEU A 684 36.49 20.68 -23.75
N LEU A 685 35.48 19.81 -23.78
CA LEU A 685 34.30 19.98 -24.63
C LEU A 685 33.49 21.22 -24.24
N LEU A 686 33.34 21.47 -22.94
CA LEU A 686 32.67 22.68 -22.43
C LEU A 686 33.41 23.93 -22.89
N ASP A 687 34.73 23.93 -22.78
CA ASP A 687 35.57 25.04 -23.26
C ASP A 687 35.45 25.22 -24.78
N ASP A 688 35.47 24.12 -25.55
CA ASP A 688 35.27 24.15 -27.01
C ASP A 688 33.93 24.73 -27.43
N ILE A 689 32.89 24.47 -26.64
CA ILE A 689 31.56 25.01 -26.87
C ILE A 689 31.49 26.48 -26.43
N GLN A 690 32.07 26.82 -25.27
CA GLN A 690 32.07 28.18 -24.72
C GLN A 690 32.90 29.16 -25.54
N MET A 691 34.06 28.73 -25.99
CA MET A 691 35.04 29.55 -26.73
C MET A 691 34.91 29.39 -28.25
N ASP A 692 33.95 28.57 -28.70
CA ASP A 692 33.74 28.16 -30.09
C ASP A 692 35.01 27.57 -30.75
N THR A 693 35.84 26.86 -29.99
CA THR A 693 37.05 26.17 -30.44
C THR A 693 36.80 24.70 -30.80
N CYS A 694 37.80 23.99 -31.32
CA CYS A 694 37.68 22.60 -31.79
C CYS A 694 38.83 21.71 -31.28
N GLU A 695 39.37 21.99 -30.10
CA GLU A 695 40.51 21.27 -29.53
C GLU A 695 40.22 19.78 -29.29
N ILE A 696 38.96 19.43 -29.03
CA ILE A 696 38.54 18.04 -28.82
C ILE A 696 38.56 17.20 -30.11
N LEU A 697 38.46 17.84 -31.28
CA LEU A 697 38.64 17.16 -32.58
C LEU A 697 40.09 16.73 -32.79
N ILE A 698 41.05 17.46 -32.21
CA ILE A 698 42.49 17.12 -32.25
C ILE A 698 42.73 15.80 -31.50
N ARG A 699 41.94 15.52 -30.45
CA ARG A 699 41.99 14.25 -29.71
C ARG A 699 41.25 13.09 -30.39
N LYS A 700 40.54 13.33 -31.50
CA LYS A 700 39.71 12.35 -32.25
C LYS A 700 38.66 11.61 -31.41
N LEU A 701 38.22 12.22 -30.31
CA LEU A 701 37.24 11.61 -29.39
C LEU A 701 35.79 11.81 -29.85
N VAL A 702 35.54 12.84 -30.69
CA VAL A 702 34.21 13.19 -31.22
C VAL A 702 34.28 13.38 -32.73
N ARG A 703 33.19 13.07 -33.43
CA ARG A 703 33.04 13.37 -34.86
C ARG A 703 32.81 14.88 -35.06
N GLU A 704 33.40 15.44 -36.10
CA GLU A 704 33.21 16.86 -36.47
C GLU A 704 31.73 17.21 -36.65
N ASP A 705 30.97 16.34 -37.32
CA ASP A 705 29.51 16.49 -37.51
C ASP A 705 28.75 16.57 -36.17
N ASP A 706 29.12 15.74 -35.19
CA ASP A 706 28.45 15.68 -33.89
C ASP A 706 28.76 16.93 -33.05
N LEU A 707 30.01 17.43 -33.11
CA LEU A 707 30.40 18.67 -32.43
C LEU A 707 29.74 19.89 -33.07
N ALA A 708 29.68 19.94 -34.41
CA ALA A 708 29.01 21.01 -35.14
C ALA A 708 27.51 21.03 -34.85
N HIS A 709 26.86 19.86 -34.82
CA HIS A 709 25.46 19.73 -34.42
C HIS A 709 25.24 20.21 -32.99
N LEU A 710 26.05 19.76 -32.03
CA LEU A 710 25.93 20.14 -30.62
C LEU A 710 26.10 21.65 -30.43
N LYS A 711 27.07 22.27 -31.09
CA LYS A 711 27.28 23.73 -31.07
C LYS A 711 26.09 24.48 -31.68
N SER A 712 25.58 24.02 -32.83
CA SER A 712 24.42 24.64 -33.48
C SER A 712 23.17 24.52 -32.61
N PHE A 713 22.91 23.34 -32.07
CA PHE A 713 21.79 23.06 -31.18
C PHE A 713 21.83 23.95 -29.92
N LEU A 714 22.98 24.03 -29.24
CA LEU A 714 23.11 24.88 -28.05
C LEU A 714 23.00 26.38 -28.40
N LYS A 715 23.51 26.80 -29.57
CA LYS A 715 23.32 28.16 -30.10
C LYS A 715 21.83 28.47 -30.29
N GLU A 716 21.06 27.56 -30.89
CA GLU A 716 19.62 27.72 -31.08
C GLU A 716 18.86 27.78 -29.75
N ARG A 717 19.12 26.85 -28.83
CA ARG A 717 18.50 26.85 -27.49
C ARG A 717 18.84 28.09 -26.67
N ARG A 718 20.06 28.62 -26.79
CA ARG A 718 20.44 29.87 -26.12
C ARG A 718 19.69 31.08 -26.69
N LYS A 719 19.49 31.14 -28.01
CA LYS A 719 18.71 32.22 -28.66
C LYS A 719 17.24 32.21 -28.23
N GLU A 720 16.68 31.04 -27.97
CA GLU A 720 15.31 30.89 -27.45
C GLU A 720 15.13 31.53 -26.07
N VAL A 721 16.14 31.41 -25.20
CA VAL A 721 16.13 31.90 -23.82
C VAL A 721 16.61 33.34 -23.69
N ILE A 722 17.65 33.74 -24.45
CA ILE A 722 18.25 35.07 -24.42
C ILE A 722 18.31 35.62 -25.86
N PRO A 723 17.25 36.28 -26.34
CA PRO A 723 17.17 36.77 -27.73
C PRO A 723 18.24 37.80 -28.09
N GLN A 724 18.89 38.41 -27.09
CA GLN A 724 19.93 39.44 -27.28
C GLN A 724 21.37 38.88 -27.26
N ALA A 725 21.58 37.58 -27.05
CA ALA A 725 22.90 36.97 -27.02
C ALA A 725 23.33 36.54 -28.45
N ASN A 726 23.86 37.49 -29.23
CA ASN A 726 24.31 37.21 -30.59
C ASN A 726 25.71 36.60 -30.70
N ASP A 727 26.50 36.61 -29.62
CA ASP A 727 27.85 36.05 -29.62
C ASP A 727 28.08 35.17 -28.38
N TRP A 728 28.84 34.08 -28.54
CA TRP A 728 29.38 33.31 -27.43
C TRP A 728 30.36 34.13 -26.55
N LEU A 729 30.66 35.36 -26.95
CA LEU A 729 31.66 36.21 -26.33
C LEU A 729 31.03 37.24 -25.41
N TYR A 730 31.65 37.39 -24.24
CA TYR A 730 31.52 38.44 -23.21
C TYR A 730 30.50 38.25 -22.09
N ARG A 731 30.93 37.52 -21.04
CA ARG A 731 31.43 38.19 -19.82
C ARG A 731 32.63 37.42 -19.26
N PRO A 732 33.86 37.98 -19.27
CA PRO A 732 34.85 37.51 -18.33
C PRO A 732 34.37 37.89 -16.93
N PHE A 733 34.33 36.92 -16.02
CA PHE A 733 34.37 37.21 -14.59
C PHE A 733 35.73 37.86 -14.33
N SER A 734 35.80 39.20 -14.43
CA SER A 734 36.85 39.93 -13.73
C SER A 734 36.52 39.81 -12.25
N GLY A 735 37.16 38.86 -11.59
CA GLY A 735 37.15 38.77 -10.14
C GLY A 735 37.75 40.04 -9.57
N GLU A 736 36.92 41.01 -9.23
CA GLU A 736 37.18 42.09 -8.27
C GLU A 736 35.90 42.92 -8.13
N GLY A 737 35.24 42.80 -6.98
CA GLY A 737 34.17 43.71 -6.58
C GLY A 737 33.01 43.04 -5.86
N ALA A 738 33.18 42.77 -4.56
CA ALA A 738 32.22 43.07 -3.48
C ALA A 738 32.54 42.26 -2.21
N LEU A 739 33.65 42.60 -1.55
CA LEU A 739 33.62 42.70 -0.09
C LEU A 739 33.01 44.07 0.21
N THR A 740 31.76 44.14 0.64
CA THR A 740 31.28 44.92 1.79
C THR A 740 29.75 45.03 1.84
N VAL A 741 29.24 44.60 3.01
CA VAL A 741 27.90 44.75 3.64
C VAL A 741 26.75 43.93 3.07
#